data_AF-A0A970WGE0-F1
#
_entry.id   AF-A0A970WGE0-F1
#
_cell.length_a   1.000
_cell.length_b   1.000
_cell.length_c   1.000
_cell.angle_alpha   90.00
_cell.angle_beta   90.00
_cell.angle_gamma   90.00
#
_symmetry.space_group_name_H-M   'P 1'
#
loop_
_entity.id
_entity.type
_entity.pdbx_description
1 polymer ?
#
loop_
_entity_poly.entity_id
_entity_poly.type
_entity_poly.pdbx_seq_one_letter_code
_entity_poly.pdbx_strand_id
1 'polypeptide(L)'
;MPDIPKDADAVLFKGDCAISARLPIPAAVTVGLYLLTCGTLCAAEEFLFTQEQSDTACATLLEALDGYRQTHYSPETHLLYSTPLERLPSAEMVRDLDPNPVGYGTGMEDCTMYAGTLLVAWIELFDLTGEESLRARAYDTYLGLRAVGTAHGVRGFVSRGICPEDAASTYITSSRDQYTHYVEGLWRYCRSPLCDDVTRGEIRGLLCDLADTMEAQITPENDYGFLRADGSKDPRGLHKMWHVYAHEAARLPMIYAAAWDVSGSAKYRALYERIAAEAIDQSLTLNSRPRQEVNAWVPTYSFYQMQCSLDVMHRVENDTPLKTRMLRAMKATKDFASIRFPGLVKNQNLQQFADIHIAQLLSPALVLTGEQKTHLVNTLTHRNLRHASVSGTCHLLRAYAHACRNGYMPVPKVKIPEVAKIHPGALTPTSWKTLPPQPEVDENLVVFLGDAYLGAEAGNIEKFQNAARLILDLRPRPAMIVFTGNLAAHGTESEYELAKPVLRQFADAKIPVRFLLGDADRREVLFRVFPEYGPPGTLVPGRNVGVFEHPRADFLLLDTAAKEASEGALDDGQKKWLGDRLQECAAAEKPCFIVSHHPPQHLGVTELLVGNTGFLAWIHAHEHRWADRARDLPRTLGLQSVAYSADGEPHEGFCMLKLDKWEFVFRPVTYDQDDVWARRVAVFRLNSRPPEK
;
A
#
# COMPACT_ATOMS: atom_id res chain seq x y z
N MET A 1 12.35 -57.34 -26.17
CA MET A 1 12.70 -57.72 -27.55
C MET A 1 12.31 -56.57 -28.47
N PRO A 2 13.10 -56.22 -29.48
CA PRO A 2 14.54 -56.51 -29.67
C PRO A 2 15.37 -55.20 -29.71
N ASP A 3 16.70 -55.15 -29.53
CA ASP A 3 17.71 -56.09 -29.02
C ASP A 3 18.92 -55.25 -28.51
N ILE A 4 19.64 -55.54 -27.40
CA ILE A 4 20.40 -56.73 -26.91
C ILE A 4 21.90 -56.69 -27.30
N PRO A 5 22.85 -57.21 -26.49
CA PRO A 5 22.82 -57.56 -25.04
C PRO A 5 23.68 -56.51 -24.25
N LYS A 6 24.59 -56.73 -23.28
CA LYS A 6 25.20 -57.83 -22.46
C LYS A 6 25.69 -57.13 -21.13
N ASP A 7 26.15 -57.75 -20.03
CA ASP A 7 26.61 -59.12 -19.77
C ASP A 7 26.44 -59.58 -18.28
N ALA A 8 26.77 -60.87 -18.08
CA ALA A 8 27.17 -61.69 -16.92
C ALA A 8 27.64 -61.06 -15.57
N ASP A 9 27.51 -61.71 -14.41
CA ASP A 9 26.91 -63.03 -14.07
C ASP A 9 26.51 -63.23 -12.57
N ALA A 10 25.87 -64.37 -12.26
CA ALA A 10 25.29 -64.85 -10.98
C ALA A 10 26.33 -65.16 -9.85
N VAL A 11 26.03 -65.57 -8.59
CA VAL A 11 25.03 -66.49 -7.95
C VAL A 11 24.79 -66.01 -6.47
N LEU A 12 23.57 -65.88 -5.90
CA LEU A 12 22.55 -66.84 -5.36
C LEU A 12 22.93 -67.62 -4.05
N PHE A 13 21.90 -67.98 -3.25
CA PHE A 13 21.87 -68.59 -1.88
C PHE A 13 22.21 -67.63 -0.71
N LYS A 14 21.41 -67.51 0.38
CA LYS A 14 20.71 -68.43 1.34
C LYS A 14 21.62 -69.05 2.41
N GLY A 15 21.29 -68.81 3.69
CA GLY A 15 21.85 -69.50 4.87
C GLY A 15 21.32 -68.89 6.17
N ASP A 16 20.68 -69.70 7.02
CA ASP A 16 20.04 -69.28 8.28
C ASP A 16 20.90 -69.53 9.53
N CYS A 17 20.51 -68.90 10.64
CA CYS A 17 20.84 -69.25 12.04
C CYS A 17 22.29 -69.07 12.56
N ALA A 18 22.55 -68.94 13.87
CA ALA A 18 21.76 -68.46 15.03
C ALA A 18 22.66 -68.40 16.30
N ILE A 19 22.06 -68.04 17.45
CA ILE A 19 22.49 -68.37 18.84
C ILE A 19 23.56 -67.48 19.52
N SER A 20 23.10 -66.73 20.54
CA SER A 20 23.75 -66.42 21.83
C SER A 20 24.95 -65.44 21.91
N ALA A 21 25.13 -64.62 22.98
CA ALA A 21 24.21 -63.99 23.95
C ALA A 21 24.99 -63.00 24.87
N ARG A 22 24.23 -62.15 25.59
CA ARG A 22 24.57 -61.37 26.81
C ARG A 22 25.31 -60.01 26.66
N LEU A 23 24.71 -59.03 27.35
CA LEU A 23 25.15 -57.67 27.72
C LEU A 23 26.20 -57.71 28.87
N PRO A 24 26.84 -56.60 29.33
CA PRO A 24 26.45 -55.19 29.16
C PRO A 24 27.56 -54.15 28.85
N ILE A 25 27.13 -52.87 28.80
CA ILE A 25 27.90 -51.62 28.62
C ILE A 25 28.32 -51.07 30.00
N PRO A 26 29.51 -50.41 30.14
CA PRO A 26 29.50 -48.96 30.35
C PRO A 26 30.58 -48.17 29.57
N ALA A 27 30.22 -46.95 29.16
CA ALA A 27 31.11 -46.01 28.51
C ALA A 27 32.12 -45.37 29.49
N ALA A 28 33.34 -45.11 29.02
CA ALA A 28 34.34 -44.29 29.73
C ALA A 28 35.41 -43.67 28.80
N VAL A 29 35.87 -44.41 27.78
CA VAL A 29 37.15 -44.09 27.09
C VAL A 29 37.00 -43.30 25.78
N THR A 30 35.82 -43.33 25.13
CA THR A 30 35.64 -42.82 23.75
C THR A 30 35.16 -41.36 23.65
N VAL A 31 35.12 -40.61 24.76
CA VAL A 31 34.73 -39.17 24.77
C VAL A 31 35.94 -38.23 24.79
N GLY A 32 37.10 -38.70 25.27
CA GLY A 32 38.25 -37.84 25.60
C GLY A 32 39.02 -37.23 24.42
N LEU A 33 38.71 -37.57 23.17
CA LEU A 33 39.53 -37.16 22.00
C LEU A 33 38.80 -36.32 20.94
N TYR A 34 37.48 -36.12 21.06
CA TYR A 34 36.72 -35.25 20.13
C TYR A 34 36.55 -33.80 20.64
N LEU A 35 36.91 -33.53 21.90
CA LEU A 35 36.79 -32.22 22.55
C LEU A 35 38.04 -31.33 22.41
N LEU A 36 39.09 -31.79 21.71
CA LEU A 36 40.40 -31.12 21.62
C LEU A 36 40.78 -30.59 20.22
N THR A 37 39.88 -30.71 19.23
CA THR A 37 40.10 -30.20 17.86
C THR A 37 39.04 -29.19 17.38
N CYS A 38 37.99 -28.92 18.18
CA CYS A 38 37.09 -27.78 17.99
C CYS A 38 37.45 -26.58 18.90
N GLY A 39 38.61 -26.63 19.56
CA GLY A 39 39.00 -25.75 20.67
C GLY A 39 39.80 -24.48 20.32
N THR A 40 39.99 -24.13 19.04
CA THR A 40 40.66 -22.89 18.62
C THR A 40 40.29 -22.50 17.18
N LEU A 41 39.19 -21.74 16.99
CA LEU A 41 39.03 -20.71 15.94
C LEU A 41 37.68 -19.97 15.93
N CYS A 42 36.88 -20.05 17.00
CA CYS A 42 35.99 -18.95 17.35
C CYS A 42 36.75 -17.97 18.25
N ALA A 43 37.48 -17.04 17.64
CA ALA A 43 37.52 -15.71 18.24
C ALA A 43 36.07 -15.22 18.26
N ALA A 44 35.53 -14.89 19.43
CA ALA A 44 34.27 -14.15 19.46
C ALA A 44 34.50 -12.84 18.70
N GLU A 45 33.64 -12.49 17.74
CA GLU A 45 33.65 -11.12 17.23
C GLU A 45 33.37 -10.23 18.45
N GLU A 46 34.31 -9.33 18.78
CA GLU A 46 34.02 -8.29 19.76
C GLU A 46 32.82 -7.49 19.27
N PHE A 47 31.91 -7.15 20.19
CA PHE A 47 30.73 -6.36 19.87
C PHE A 47 31.12 -5.09 19.10
N LEU A 48 30.32 -4.69 18.12
CA LEU A 48 30.56 -3.48 17.32
C LEU A 48 30.45 -2.18 18.15
N PHE A 49 30.01 -2.30 19.39
CA PHE A 49 29.79 -1.22 20.35
C PHE A 49 30.33 -1.63 21.72
N THR A 50 30.86 -0.67 22.47
CA THR A 50 31.17 -0.88 23.90
C THR A 50 29.88 -1.00 24.73
N GLN A 51 29.99 -1.50 25.96
CA GLN A 51 28.86 -1.50 26.91
C GLN A 51 28.32 -0.08 27.12
N GLU A 52 29.22 0.89 27.31
CA GLU A 52 28.90 2.31 27.49
C GLU A 52 28.11 2.87 26.31
N GLN A 53 28.48 2.52 25.07
CA GLN A 53 27.73 2.91 23.87
C GLN A 53 26.34 2.27 23.81
N SER A 54 26.19 1.02 24.26
CA SER A 54 24.87 0.36 24.33
C SER A 54 23.97 0.98 25.39
N ASP A 55 24.50 1.17 26.59
CA ASP A 55 23.79 1.78 27.71
C ASP A 55 23.37 3.22 27.38
N THR A 56 24.27 3.99 26.75
CA THR A 56 23.99 5.36 26.27
C THR A 56 22.92 5.37 25.19
N ALA A 57 22.99 4.51 24.17
CA ALA A 57 22.00 4.46 23.09
C ALA A 57 20.60 4.08 23.62
N CYS A 58 20.54 3.09 24.52
CA CYS A 58 19.29 2.66 25.17
C CYS A 58 18.67 3.80 25.99
N ALA A 59 19.44 4.41 26.90
CA ALA A 59 18.98 5.52 27.72
C ALA A 59 18.51 6.71 26.87
N THR A 60 19.25 7.05 25.81
CA THR A 60 18.93 8.16 24.89
C THR A 60 17.61 7.93 24.14
N LEU A 61 17.34 6.70 23.70
CA LEU A 61 16.10 6.36 23.00
C LEU A 61 14.89 6.29 23.95
N LEU A 62 15.09 5.83 25.19
CA LEU A 62 14.06 5.85 26.24
C LEU A 62 13.74 7.28 26.67
N GLU A 63 14.75 8.15 26.88
CA GLU A 63 14.58 9.58 27.18
C GLU A 63 13.79 10.29 26.07
N ALA A 64 14.16 10.08 24.81
CA ALA A 64 13.46 10.67 23.67
C ALA A 64 11.99 10.20 23.59
N LEU A 65 11.72 8.91 23.83
CA LEU A 65 10.36 8.38 23.80
C LEU A 65 9.52 8.89 24.97
N ASP A 66 10.05 8.90 26.19
CA ASP A 66 9.33 9.39 27.37
C ASP A 66 9.14 10.92 27.34
N GLY A 67 10.01 11.65 26.64
CA GLY A 67 9.78 13.05 26.26
C GLY A 67 8.60 13.20 25.28
N TYR A 68 8.53 12.38 24.23
CA TYR A 68 7.37 12.36 23.33
C TYR A 68 6.08 11.95 24.04
N ARG A 69 6.14 11.06 25.04
CA ARG A 69 4.95 10.68 25.84
C ARG A 69 4.33 11.82 26.64
N GLN A 70 5.01 12.95 26.83
CA GLN A 70 4.46 14.14 27.50
C GLN A 70 3.58 15.01 26.58
N THR A 71 3.67 14.84 25.26
CA THR A 71 3.10 15.77 24.27
C THR A 71 2.42 15.10 23.08
N HIS A 72 2.80 13.87 22.74
CA HIS A 72 2.35 13.12 21.55
C HIS A 72 1.68 11.78 21.91
N TYR A 73 1.44 11.47 23.19
CA TYR A 73 0.77 10.25 23.64
C TYR A 73 -0.55 10.59 24.33
N SER A 74 -1.64 9.93 23.95
CA SER A 74 -2.93 10.07 24.65
C SER A 74 -3.19 8.85 25.56
N PRO A 75 -3.50 9.07 26.86
CA PRO A 75 -3.89 7.98 27.75
C PRO A 75 -5.28 7.40 27.43
N GLU A 76 -6.15 8.16 26.75
CA GLU A 76 -7.50 7.71 26.39
C GLU A 76 -7.52 6.71 25.22
N THR A 77 -6.50 6.77 24.36
CA THR A 77 -6.36 5.87 23.19
C THR A 77 -5.17 4.91 23.31
N HIS A 78 -4.25 5.15 24.26
CA HIS A 78 -2.97 4.45 24.41
C HIS A 78 -2.06 4.53 23.17
N LEU A 79 -2.25 5.54 22.31
CA LEU A 79 -1.51 5.73 21.07
C LEU A 79 -0.48 6.87 21.16
N LEU A 80 0.60 6.71 20.38
CA LEU A 80 1.53 7.77 20.01
C LEU A 80 1.15 8.34 18.63
N TYR A 81 1.19 9.65 18.51
CA TYR A 81 0.83 10.43 17.32
C TYR A 81 2.09 11.08 16.73
N SER A 82 2.11 11.38 15.43
CA SER A 82 3.29 12.01 14.78
C SER A 82 3.39 13.53 15.05
N THR A 83 2.35 14.10 15.64
CA THR A 83 2.16 15.52 15.96
C THR A 83 1.64 15.65 17.41
N PRO A 84 1.95 16.74 18.15
CA PRO A 84 1.47 16.92 19.52
C PRO A 84 -0.07 16.96 19.60
N LEU A 85 -0.63 16.46 20.72
CA LEU A 85 -2.09 16.31 20.87
C LEU A 85 -2.86 17.62 20.65
N GLU A 86 -2.31 18.75 21.09
CA GLU A 86 -2.89 20.10 20.95
C GLU A 86 -3.04 20.58 19.49
N ARG A 87 -2.41 19.88 18.53
CA ARG A 87 -2.44 20.19 17.09
C ARG A 87 -3.10 19.10 16.24
N LEU A 88 -3.75 18.12 16.88
CA LEU A 88 -4.54 17.10 16.19
C LEU A 88 -5.93 17.64 15.78
N PRO A 89 -6.55 17.08 14.73
CA PRO A 89 -7.91 17.45 14.32
C PRO A 89 -8.94 17.06 15.39
N SER A 90 -10.00 17.87 15.52
CA SER A 90 -11.11 17.58 16.44
C SER A 90 -11.88 16.32 16.03
N ALA A 91 -12.62 15.74 16.96
CA ALA A 91 -13.47 14.59 16.69
C ALA A 91 -14.53 14.88 15.61
N GLU A 92 -14.98 16.14 15.49
CA GLU A 92 -15.84 16.60 14.39
C GLU A 92 -15.12 16.53 13.04
N MET A 93 -13.89 17.09 12.94
CA MET A 93 -13.09 17.05 11.72
C MET A 93 -12.76 15.61 11.28
N VAL A 94 -12.42 14.72 12.23
CA VAL A 94 -12.15 13.30 11.95
C VAL A 94 -13.41 12.59 11.45
N ARG A 95 -14.59 12.85 12.02
CA ARG A 95 -15.88 12.33 11.51
C ARG A 95 -16.22 12.86 10.12
N ASP A 96 -15.90 14.12 9.84
CA ASP A 96 -16.11 14.74 8.53
C ASP A 96 -14.98 14.43 7.52
N LEU A 97 -14.01 13.59 7.93
CA LEU A 97 -12.85 13.17 7.14
C LEU A 97 -12.00 14.34 6.62
N ASP A 98 -12.01 15.47 7.32
CA ASP A 98 -11.22 16.67 7.06
C ASP A 98 -9.76 16.43 7.53
N PRO A 99 -8.72 16.65 6.70
CA PRO A 99 -8.72 17.17 5.32
C PRO A 99 -8.70 16.07 4.23
N ASN A 100 -8.67 14.78 4.60
CA ASN A 100 -8.80 13.68 3.64
C ASN A 100 -9.27 12.36 4.32
N PRO A 101 -9.97 11.45 3.59
CA PRO A 101 -10.43 10.14 4.11
C PRO A 101 -9.36 9.19 4.64
N VAL A 102 -8.08 9.53 4.53
CA VAL A 102 -6.91 8.73 4.94
C VAL A 102 -6.23 9.30 6.19
N GLY A 103 -6.56 10.53 6.60
CA GLY A 103 -5.90 11.22 7.72
C GLY A 103 -4.46 11.65 7.46
N TYR A 104 -3.99 11.68 6.21
CA TYR A 104 -2.62 12.13 5.89
C TYR A 104 -2.42 13.61 6.22
N GLY A 105 -1.31 13.93 6.90
CA GLY A 105 -0.93 15.27 7.34
C GLY A 105 -1.59 15.72 8.65
N THR A 106 -2.20 14.81 9.43
CA THR A 106 -3.01 15.16 10.61
C THR A 106 -2.36 14.85 11.95
N GLY A 107 -1.34 13.99 11.96
CA GLY A 107 -0.76 13.43 13.18
C GLY A 107 -1.22 12.00 13.49
N MET A 108 -2.29 11.53 12.83
CA MET A 108 -2.99 10.27 13.12
C MET A 108 -2.69 9.14 12.12
N GLU A 109 -1.87 9.39 11.08
CA GLU A 109 -1.76 8.49 9.92
C GLU A 109 -0.98 7.18 10.15
N ASP A 110 -0.16 7.11 11.20
CA ASP A 110 0.82 6.03 11.43
C ASP A 110 0.74 5.40 12.84
N CYS A 111 -0.22 5.78 13.70
CA CYS A 111 -0.22 5.39 15.13
C CYS A 111 -0.16 3.87 15.33
N THR A 112 -0.86 3.11 14.48
CA THR A 112 -0.82 1.64 14.44
C THR A 112 0.56 1.08 14.08
N MET A 113 1.32 1.73 13.19
CA MET A 113 2.69 1.36 12.89
C MET A 113 3.63 1.58 14.08
N TYR A 114 3.48 2.73 14.75
CA TYR A 114 4.32 3.08 15.91
C TYR A 114 4.06 2.10 17.07
N ALA A 115 2.78 1.80 17.35
CA ALA A 115 2.40 0.82 18.37
C ALA A 115 2.89 -0.59 18.03
N GLY A 116 2.69 -1.06 16.79
CA GLY A 116 3.19 -2.37 16.35
C GLY A 116 4.72 -2.50 16.50
N THR A 117 5.47 -1.50 16.02
CA THR A 117 6.94 -1.47 16.10
C THR A 117 7.44 -1.41 17.55
N LEU A 118 6.84 -0.58 18.40
CA LEU A 118 7.22 -0.48 19.82
C LEU A 118 6.89 -1.77 20.59
N LEU A 119 5.75 -2.41 20.35
CA LEU A 119 5.35 -3.62 21.10
C LEU A 119 6.38 -4.74 20.93
N VAL A 120 6.89 -4.96 19.71
CA VAL A 120 7.93 -5.98 19.51
C VAL A 120 9.30 -5.52 20.03
N ALA A 121 9.59 -4.22 20.07
CA ALA A 121 10.79 -3.70 20.73
C ALA A 121 10.74 -3.96 22.26
N TRP A 122 9.58 -3.78 22.92
CA TRP A 122 9.41 -4.10 24.35
C TRP A 122 9.58 -5.60 24.64
N ILE A 123 9.05 -6.46 23.77
CA ILE A 123 9.19 -7.91 23.91
C ILE A 123 10.66 -8.32 23.78
N GLU A 124 11.38 -7.82 22.77
CA GLU A 124 12.79 -8.18 22.60
C GLU A 124 13.70 -7.58 23.68
N LEU A 125 13.42 -6.37 24.16
CA LEU A 125 14.14 -5.82 25.32
C LEU A 125 13.88 -6.63 26.59
N PHE A 126 12.68 -7.17 26.79
CA PHE A 126 12.38 -8.05 27.92
C PHE A 126 13.09 -9.40 27.78
N ASP A 127 13.01 -10.04 26.61
CA ASP A 127 13.70 -11.30 26.30
C ASP A 127 15.23 -11.20 26.51
N LEU A 128 15.80 -9.99 26.39
CA LEU A 128 17.23 -9.70 26.60
C LEU A 128 17.60 -9.30 28.04
N THR A 129 16.72 -8.64 28.78
CA THR A 129 17.06 -8.01 30.09
C THR A 129 16.34 -8.60 31.30
N GLY A 130 15.13 -9.14 31.13
CA GLY A 130 14.23 -9.50 32.23
C GLY A 130 13.63 -8.30 33.00
N GLU A 131 13.76 -7.06 32.51
CA GLU A 131 13.25 -5.85 33.17
C GLU A 131 11.70 -5.84 33.19
N GLU A 132 11.11 -6.24 34.31
CA GLU A 132 9.66 -6.40 34.50
C GLU A 132 8.85 -5.09 34.30
N SER A 133 9.49 -3.91 34.38
CA SER A 133 8.89 -2.61 34.04
C SER A 133 8.40 -2.54 32.59
N LEU A 134 8.95 -3.37 31.70
CA LEU A 134 8.49 -3.52 30.32
C LEU A 134 7.09 -4.13 30.21
N ARG A 135 6.58 -4.89 31.19
CA ARG A 135 5.23 -5.45 31.14
C ARG A 135 4.17 -4.37 31.01
N ALA A 136 4.31 -3.28 31.79
CA ALA A 136 3.39 -2.15 31.72
C ALA A 136 3.47 -1.44 30.36
N ARG A 137 4.67 -1.22 29.82
CA ARG A 137 4.88 -0.59 28.50
C ARG A 137 4.34 -1.45 27.34
N ALA A 138 4.52 -2.78 27.42
CA ALA A 138 3.96 -3.71 26.45
C ALA A 138 2.42 -3.77 26.51
N TYR A 139 1.84 -3.82 27.72
CA TYR A 139 0.39 -3.80 27.90
C TYR A 139 -0.21 -2.49 27.37
N ASP A 140 0.38 -1.33 27.68
CA ASP A 140 -0.01 -0.01 27.14
C ASP A 140 -0.11 -0.05 25.61
N THR A 141 0.96 -0.51 24.98
CA THR A 141 1.07 -0.55 23.52
C THR A 141 0.08 -1.54 22.89
N TYR A 142 -0.23 -2.64 23.61
CA TYR A 142 -1.32 -3.55 23.26
C TYR A 142 -2.71 -2.89 23.37
N LEU A 143 -2.99 -2.09 24.41
CA LEU A 143 -4.28 -1.42 24.54
C LEU A 143 -4.56 -0.52 23.33
N GLY A 144 -3.52 0.20 22.86
CA GLY A 144 -3.59 0.99 21.63
C GLY A 144 -3.83 0.14 20.38
N LEU A 145 -3.13 -0.99 20.23
CA LEU A 145 -3.35 -1.93 19.13
C LEU A 145 -4.75 -2.58 19.17
N ARG A 146 -5.29 -2.94 20.33
CA ARG A 146 -6.69 -3.40 20.41
C ARG A 146 -7.63 -2.28 19.96
N ALA A 147 -7.43 -1.05 20.47
CA ALA A 147 -8.30 0.08 20.17
C ALA A 147 -8.38 0.36 18.65
N VAL A 148 -7.25 0.44 17.94
CA VAL A 148 -7.23 0.73 16.49
C VAL A 148 -7.89 -0.34 15.61
N GLY A 149 -8.11 -1.55 16.12
CA GLY A 149 -8.89 -2.62 15.46
C GLY A 149 -10.29 -2.85 16.04
N THR A 150 -10.77 -2.00 16.95
CA THR A 150 -12.09 -2.19 17.62
C THR A 150 -12.92 -0.92 17.79
N ALA A 151 -12.33 0.25 18.05
CA ALA A 151 -13.06 1.46 18.44
C ALA A 151 -14.04 1.97 17.37
N HIS A 152 -13.66 1.84 16.09
CA HIS A 152 -14.50 2.12 14.92
C HIS A 152 -15.66 1.12 14.75
N GLY A 153 -15.65 -0.02 15.44
CA GLY A 153 -16.72 -1.02 15.46
C GLY A 153 -16.88 -1.85 14.18
N VAL A 154 -15.84 -1.98 13.35
CA VAL A 154 -15.90 -2.74 12.08
C VAL A 154 -14.98 -3.96 12.17
N ARG A 155 -15.55 -5.16 12.03
CA ARG A 155 -14.81 -6.41 12.24
C ARG A 155 -13.70 -6.58 11.21
N GLY A 156 -12.49 -6.91 11.68
CA GLY A 156 -11.30 -7.13 10.86
C GLY A 156 -10.74 -5.89 10.13
N PHE A 157 -11.34 -4.71 10.29
CA PHE A 157 -10.71 -3.45 9.87
C PHE A 157 -9.70 -3.01 10.92
N VAL A 158 -8.56 -2.47 10.47
CA VAL A 158 -7.54 -1.86 11.33
C VAL A 158 -7.36 -0.41 10.91
N SER A 159 -7.76 0.54 11.76
CA SER A 159 -7.56 1.97 11.55
C SER A 159 -6.08 2.38 11.68
N ARG A 160 -5.75 3.58 11.21
CA ARG A 160 -4.41 4.19 11.36
C ARG A 160 -4.14 4.72 12.77
N GLY A 161 -5.19 5.24 13.40
CA GLY A 161 -5.17 5.97 14.65
C GLY A 161 -6.56 6.48 15.00
N ILE A 162 -6.76 6.87 16.26
CA ILE A 162 -8.06 7.25 16.85
C ILE A 162 -7.98 8.70 17.33
N CYS A 163 -9.06 9.47 17.20
CA CYS A 163 -9.13 10.83 17.74
C CYS A 163 -9.06 10.79 19.28
N PRO A 164 -8.12 11.51 19.93
CA PRO A 164 -7.99 11.49 21.38
C PRO A 164 -9.05 12.34 22.12
N GLU A 165 -9.84 13.14 21.41
CA GLU A 165 -10.94 13.93 21.99
C GLU A 165 -12.15 13.06 22.39
N ASP A 166 -12.43 11.98 21.64
CA ASP A 166 -13.58 11.10 21.89
C ASP A 166 -13.23 9.61 22.02
N ALA A 167 -11.96 9.24 21.85
CA ALA A 167 -11.43 7.87 21.86
C ALA A 167 -12.15 6.88 20.92
N ALA A 168 -12.87 7.36 19.90
CA ALA A 168 -13.74 6.55 19.05
C ALA A 168 -13.66 6.88 17.54
N SER A 169 -13.46 8.15 17.18
CA SER A 169 -13.49 8.58 15.77
C SER A 169 -12.20 8.26 15.04
N THR A 170 -12.31 7.72 13.81
CA THR A 170 -11.18 7.28 12.98
C THR A 170 -11.40 7.67 11.51
N TYR A 171 -10.33 8.02 10.79
CA TYR A 171 -10.39 8.09 9.33
C TYR A 171 -10.70 6.71 8.71
N ILE A 172 -11.61 6.68 7.73
CA ILE A 172 -12.16 5.41 7.19
C ILE A 172 -11.19 4.63 6.28
N THR A 173 -10.09 5.25 5.83
CA THR A 173 -9.14 4.63 4.89
C THR A 173 -7.83 4.27 5.59
N SER A 174 -7.64 2.96 5.78
CA SER A 174 -6.35 2.38 6.20
C SER A 174 -5.53 1.93 4.97
N SER A 175 -4.35 1.35 5.20
CA SER A 175 -3.48 0.82 4.14
C SER A 175 -2.73 -0.43 4.59
N ARG A 176 -2.33 -1.25 3.61
CA ARG A 176 -1.73 -2.59 3.79
C ARG A 176 -0.51 -2.64 4.74
N ASP A 177 0.23 -1.55 4.87
CA ASP A 177 1.33 -1.32 5.82
C ASP A 177 0.91 -1.33 7.31
N GLN A 178 -0.24 -0.75 7.66
CA GLN A 178 -0.75 -0.71 9.03
C GLN A 178 -1.00 -2.14 9.55
N TYR A 179 -1.56 -2.99 8.70
CA TYR A 179 -1.87 -4.39 9.00
C TYR A 179 -0.61 -5.23 9.24
N THR A 180 0.52 -4.94 8.57
CA THR A 180 1.79 -5.62 8.83
C THR A 180 2.25 -5.44 10.28
N HIS A 181 2.29 -4.19 10.76
CA HIS A 181 2.77 -3.90 12.12
C HIS A 181 1.76 -4.26 13.20
N TYR A 182 0.46 -4.14 12.91
CA TYR A 182 -0.63 -4.66 13.75
C TYR A 182 -0.46 -6.17 14.00
N VAL A 183 -0.34 -6.95 12.92
CA VAL A 183 -0.26 -8.42 13.01
C VAL A 183 1.07 -8.89 13.59
N GLU A 184 2.23 -8.30 13.24
CA GLU A 184 3.49 -8.68 13.90
C GLU A 184 3.44 -8.34 15.40
N GLY A 185 3.01 -7.13 15.76
CA GLY A 185 2.92 -6.67 17.16
C GLY A 185 2.06 -7.60 18.02
N LEU A 186 0.83 -7.86 17.58
CA LEU A 186 -0.09 -8.74 18.31
C LEU A 186 0.39 -10.20 18.33
N TRP A 187 0.84 -10.76 17.20
CA TRP A 187 1.31 -12.14 17.12
C TRP A 187 2.56 -12.41 17.98
N ARG A 188 3.48 -11.44 18.06
CA ARG A 188 4.63 -11.48 18.97
C ARG A 188 4.18 -11.43 20.43
N TYR A 189 3.26 -10.51 20.75
CA TYR A 189 2.83 -10.31 22.13
C TYR A 189 2.07 -11.52 22.68
N CYS A 190 1.13 -12.10 21.93
CA CYS A 190 0.43 -13.33 22.32
C CYS A 190 1.30 -14.59 22.33
N ARG A 191 2.61 -14.47 22.08
CA ARG A 191 3.64 -15.51 22.27
C ARG A 191 4.67 -15.17 23.35
N SER A 192 4.66 -13.93 23.87
CA SER A 192 5.56 -13.46 24.92
C SER A 192 5.09 -13.87 26.33
N PRO A 193 6.00 -14.01 27.32
CA PRO A 193 5.66 -14.05 28.75
C PRO A 193 5.16 -12.70 29.30
N LEU A 194 5.23 -11.60 28.54
CA LEU A 194 4.65 -10.30 28.92
C LEU A 194 3.12 -10.23 28.78
N CYS A 195 2.50 -11.22 28.12
CA CYS A 195 1.07 -11.26 27.81
C CYS A 195 0.35 -12.27 28.72
N ASP A 196 -0.75 -11.87 29.38
CA ASP A 196 -1.59 -12.78 30.17
C ASP A 196 -2.57 -13.58 29.29
N ASP A 197 -3.20 -14.62 29.84
CA ASP A 197 -4.05 -15.53 29.07
C ASP A 197 -5.38 -14.91 28.61
N VAL A 198 -5.86 -13.85 29.27
CA VAL A 198 -7.06 -13.11 28.84
C VAL A 198 -6.72 -12.31 27.58
N THR A 199 -5.64 -11.53 27.65
CA THR A 199 -5.08 -10.76 26.53
C THR A 199 -4.71 -11.66 25.35
N ARG A 200 -4.12 -12.83 25.63
CA ARG A 200 -3.79 -13.87 24.62
C ARG A 200 -5.05 -14.43 23.95
N GLY A 201 -6.15 -14.55 24.68
CA GLY A 201 -7.47 -14.94 24.16
C GLY A 201 -8.09 -13.86 23.25
N GLU A 202 -8.00 -12.59 23.63
CA GLU A 202 -8.48 -11.46 22.81
C GLU A 202 -7.68 -11.32 21.51
N ILE A 203 -6.34 -11.42 21.58
CA ILE A 203 -5.48 -11.35 20.40
C ILE A 203 -5.79 -12.47 19.40
N ARG A 204 -6.06 -13.70 19.88
CA ARG A 204 -6.56 -14.78 19.02
C ARG A 204 -7.84 -14.35 18.29
N GLY A 205 -8.79 -13.74 19.00
CA GLY A 205 -10.03 -13.22 18.41
C GLY A 205 -9.76 -12.18 17.31
N LEU A 206 -8.97 -11.16 17.60
CA LEU A 206 -8.61 -10.09 16.65
C LEU A 206 -7.96 -10.63 15.37
N LEU A 207 -7.01 -11.57 15.50
CA LEU A 207 -6.32 -12.17 14.36
C LEU A 207 -7.22 -13.11 13.54
N CYS A 208 -8.17 -13.81 14.18
CA CYS A 208 -9.17 -14.63 13.48
C CYS A 208 -10.20 -13.75 12.74
N ASP A 209 -10.73 -12.71 13.39
CA ASP A 209 -11.66 -11.75 12.79
C ASP A 209 -11.05 -11.02 11.58
N LEU A 210 -9.76 -10.69 11.67
CA LEU A 210 -8.98 -10.15 10.56
C LEU A 210 -8.84 -11.17 9.41
N ALA A 211 -8.47 -12.42 9.70
CA ALA A 211 -8.32 -13.45 8.68
C ALA A 211 -9.65 -13.81 7.99
N ASP A 212 -10.76 -13.87 8.72
CA ASP A 212 -12.10 -14.07 8.17
C ASP A 212 -12.52 -12.89 7.27
N THR A 213 -12.20 -11.66 7.66
CA THR A 213 -12.46 -10.46 6.86
C THR A 213 -11.64 -10.44 5.57
N MET A 214 -10.37 -10.86 5.63
CA MET A 214 -9.53 -11.00 4.43
C MET A 214 -10.02 -12.12 3.49
N GLU A 215 -10.44 -13.27 4.02
CA GLU A 215 -11.03 -14.34 3.20
C GLU A 215 -12.30 -13.86 2.46
N ALA A 216 -13.15 -13.08 3.14
CA ALA A 216 -14.40 -12.58 2.58
C ALA A 216 -14.24 -11.40 1.62
N GLN A 217 -13.17 -10.60 1.73
CA GLN A 217 -13.03 -9.34 1.00
C GLN A 217 -11.94 -9.33 -0.08
N ILE A 218 -10.89 -10.17 0.02
CA ILE A 218 -9.81 -10.20 -0.99
C ILE A 218 -10.25 -11.01 -2.22
N THR A 219 -11.11 -10.38 -3.04
CA THR A 219 -11.78 -10.96 -4.21
C THR A 219 -11.58 -10.10 -5.48
N PRO A 220 -11.78 -10.63 -6.69
CA PRO A 220 -11.68 -9.87 -7.93
C PRO A 220 -12.58 -8.63 -7.96
N GLU A 221 -13.81 -8.75 -7.46
CA GLU A 221 -14.81 -7.67 -7.39
C GLU A 221 -14.33 -6.49 -6.55
N ASN A 222 -13.42 -6.74 -5.59
CA ASN A 222 -12.84 -5.75 -4.70
C ASN A 222 -11.45 -5.26 -5.14
N ASP A 223 -10.99 -5.55 -6.38
CA ASP A 223 -9.60 -5.32 -6.81
C ASP A 223 -8.60 -5.99 -5.85
N TYR A 224 -8.98 -7.13 -5.27
CA TYR A 224 -8.24 -7.87 -4.25
C TYR A 224 -7.82 -7.01 -3.04
N GLY A 225 -8.65 -6.05 -2.63
CA GLY A 225 -8.42 -5.19 -1.47
C GLY A 225 -9.50 -5.27 -0.40
N PHE A 226 -9.13 -4.96 0.85
CA PHE A 226 -10.07 -4.92 1.98
C PHE A 226 -10.91 -3.65 1.96
N LEU A 227 -12.14 -3.70 2.47
CA LEU A 227 -13.05 -2.57 2.47
C LEU A 227 -12.70 -1.55 3.57
N ARG A 228 -13.10 -0.30 3.34
CA ARG A 228 -13.00 0.80 4.32
C ARG A 228 -13.96 0.61 5.48
N ALA A 229 -13.82 1.42 6.52
CA ALA A 229 -14.72 1.39 7.68
C ALA A 229 -16.18 1.83 7.38
N ASP A 230 -16.46 2.39 6.19
CA ASP A 230 -17.81 2.64 5.67
C ASP A 230 -18.29 1.55 4.67
N GLY A 231 -17.45 0.54 4.39
CA GLY A 231 -17.69 -0.52 3.41
C GLY A 231 -17.29 -0.17 1.98
N SER A 232 -16.88 1.07 1.68
CA SER A 232 -16.46 1.47 0.34
C SER A 232 -15.05 0.96 -0.04
N LYS A 233 -14.72 1.01 -1.33
CA LYS A 233 -13.37 0.71 -1.85
C LYS A 233 -12.53 1.99 -1.90
N ASP A 234 -11.23 1.86 -1.64
CA ASP A 234 -10.30 2.98 -1.73
C ASP A 234 -9.86 3.21 -3.20
N PRO A 235 -10.15 4.38 -3.80
CA PRO A 235 -9.79 4.65 -5.20
C PRO A 235 -8.28 4.80 -5.43
N ARG A 236 -7.45 4.85 -4.37
CA ARG A 236 -5.98 4.89 -4.48
C ARG A 236 -5.34 3.49 -4.50
N GLY A 237 -6.11 2.43 -4.23
CA GLY A 237 -5.60 1.06 -4.16
C GLY A 237 -4.76 0.74 -2.91
N LEU A 238 -4.74 1.60 -1.88
CA LEU A 238 -3.91 1.40 -0.67
C LEU A 238 -4.20 0.09 0.08
N HIS A 239 -5.43 -0.40 -0.10
CA HIS A 239 -6.02 -1.58 0.52
C HIS A 239 -5.77 -2.94 -0.19
N LYS A 240 -5.16 -2.97 -1.38
CA LYS A 240 -4.95 -4.22 -2.15
C LYS A 240 -3.94 -5.15 -1.47
N MET A 241 -4.28 -6.43 -1.36
CA MET A 241 -3.53 -7.46 -0.61
C MET A 241 -3.10 -8.66 -1.45
N TRP A 242 -3.66 -8.83 -2.66
CA TRP A 242 -3.25 -9.84 -3.63
C TRP A 242 -3.10 -9.24 -5.04
N HIS A 243 -2.35 -9.92 -5.92
CA HIS A 243 -1.84 -9.33 -7.18
C HIS A 243 -1.12 -8.00 -6.94
N VAL A 244 -0.13 -8.03 -6.04
CA VAL A 244 0.63 -6.87 -5.56
C VAL A 244 2.10 -6.94 -5.98
N TYR A 245 2.84 -5.83 -5.89
CA TYR A 245 4.27 -5.84 -6.18
C TYR A 245 5.10 -6.69 -5.19
N ALA A 246 6.25 -7.18 -5.64
CA ALA A 246 7.02 -8.27 -5.00
C ALA A 246 7.29 -8.12 -3.50
N HIS A 247 7.49 -6.89 -3.02
CA HIS A 247 7.80 -6.62 -1.61
C HIS A 247 6.61 -6.75 -0.65
N GLU A 248 5.42 -7.07 -1.17
CA GLU A 248 4.16 -7.01 -0.44
C GLU A 248 3.39 -8.33 -0.41
N ALA A 249 3.70 -9.26 -1.33
CA ALA A 249 3.00 -10.53 -1.53
C ALA A 249 2.88 -11.38 -0.25
N ALA A 250 3.87 -11.29 0.64
CA ALA A 250 3.88 -12.00 1.92
C ALA A 250 2.83 -11.50 2.94
N ARG A 251 2.23 -10.29 2.78
CA ARG A 251 1.32 -9.71 3.80
C ARG A 251 0.02 -10.50 3.98
N LEU A 252 -0.57 -11.04 2.92
CA LEU A 252 -1.80 -11.82 3.00
C LEU A 252 -1.58 -13.21 3.66
N PRO A 253 -0.62 -14.05 3.23
CA PRO A 253 -0.31 -15.28 3.94
C PRO A 253 0.22 -15.06 5.36
N MET A 254 0.90 -13.94 5.67
CA MET A 254 1.25 -13.56 7.04
C MET A 254 0.02 -13.50 7.96
N ILE A 255 -1.11 -12.93 7.49
CA ILE A 255 -2.36 -12.87 8.26
C ILE A 255 -2.88 -14.29 8.54
N TYR A 256 -2.96 -15.14 7.51
CA TYR A 256 -3.43 -16.52 7.68
C TYR A 256 -2.49 -17.38 8.54
N ALA A 257 -1.16 -17.18 8.43
CA ALA A 257 -0.17 -17.85 9.26
C ALA A 257 -0.31 -17.45 10.74
N ALA A 258 -0.41 -16.15 11.03
CA ALA A 258 -0.61 -15.65 12.39
C ALA A 258 -1.93 -16.16 12.99
N ALA A 259 -3.04 -16.09 12.24
CA ALA A 259 -4.34 -16.58 12.68
C ALA A 259 -4.36 -18.11 12.89
N TRP A 260 -3.67 -18.89 12.05
CA TRP A 260 -3.49 -20.33 12.23
C TRP A 260 -2.72 -20.64 13.52
N ASP A 261 -1.54 -20.06 13.72
CA ASP A 261 -0.66 -20.33 14.85
C ASP A 261 -1.31 -20.02 16.21
N VAL A 262 -2.06 -18.92 16.32
CA VAL A 262 -2.71 -18.54 17.59
C VAL A 262 -3.99 -19.31 17.91
N SER A 263 -4.62 -19.93 16.92
CA SER A 263 -5.93 -20.61 17.06
C SER A 263 -5.88 -22.14 16.91
N GLY A 264 -4.87 -22.69 16.23
CA GLY A 264 -4.83 -24.08 15.79
C GLY A 264 -5.82 -24.43 14.68
N SER A 265 -6.55 -23.45 14.12
CA SER A 265 -7.65 -23.71 13.18
C SER A 265 -7.17 -24.22 11.82
N ALA A 266 -7.71 -25.36 11.40
CA ALA A 266 -7.47 -25.94 10.07
C ALA A 266 -7.95 -25.03 8.91
N LYS A 267 -8.89 -24.11 9.17
CA LYS A 267 -9.35 -23.12 8.18
C LYS A 267 -8.21 -22.19 7.75
N TYR A 268 -7.58 -21.51 8.72
CA TYR A 268 -6.50 -20.57 8.44
C TYR A 268 -5.25 -21.27 7.90
N ARG A 269 -4.99 -22.52 8.35
CA ARG A 269 -3.97 -23.38 7.75
C ARG A 269 -4.21 -23.57 6.25
N ALA A 270 -5.41 -23.98 5.84
CA ALA A 270 -5.73 -24.20 4.42
C ALA A 270 -5.67 -22.91 3.60
N LEU A 271 -6.11 -21.77 4.16
CA LEU A 271 -5.99 -20.45 3.51
C LEU A 271 -4.53 -20.03 3.31
N TYR A 272 -3.68 -20.30 4.30
CA TYR A 272 -2.24 -20.08 4.23
C TYR A 272 -1.56 -20.99 3.19
N GLU A 273 -1.73 -22.32 3.30
CA GLU A 273 -1.13 -23.32 2.42
C GLU A 273 -1.52 -23.11 0.94
N ARG A 274 -2.74 -22.60 0.68
CA ARG A 274 -3.23 -22.27 -0.67
C ARG A 274 -2.39 -21.20 -1.40
N ILE A 275 -1.82 -20.22 -0.68
CA ILE A 275 -1.21 -19.04 -1.31
C ILE A 275 0.26 -18.78 -0.90
N ALA A 276 0.75 -19.39 0.18
CA ALA A 276 2.09 -19.14 0.71
C ALA A 276 3.20 -19.46 -0.31
N ALA A 277 3.05 -20.53 -1.11
CA ALA A 277 4.02 -20.89 -2.13
C ALA A 277 4.12 -19.83 -3.26
N GLU A 278 2.98 -19.31 -3.72
CA GLU A 278 2.90 -18.28 -4.78
C GLU A 278 3.46 -16.94 -4.28
N ALA A 279 3.07 -16.50 -3.08
CA ALA A 279 3.57 -15.28 -2.46
C ALA A 279 5.10 -15.26 -2.34
N ILE A 280 5.71 -16.40 -2.00
CA ILE A 280 7.16 -16.51 -1.85
C ILE A 280 7.87 -16.49 -3.21
N ASP A 281 7.32 -17.07 -4.28
CA ASP A 281 7.88 -16.89 -5.62
C ASP A 281 7.75 -15.44 -6.10
N GLN A 282 6.59 -14.81 -5.87
CA GLN A 282 6.35 -13.39 -6.18
C GLN A 282 7.35 -12.49 -5.44
N SER A 283 7.59 -12.71 -4.15
CA SER A 283 8.62 -11.99 -3.38
C SER A 283 10.05 -12.29 -3.81
N LEU A 284 10.36 -13.50 -4.29
CA LEU A 284 11.67 -13.83 -4.85
C LEU A 284 11.96 -13.09 -6.15
N THR A 285 10.94 -12.68 -6.93
CA THR A 285 11.13 -11.89 -8.17
C THR A 285 11.84 -10.55 -7.94
N LEU A 286 11.84 -10.02 -6.71
CA LEU A 286 12.57 -8.78 -6.36
C LEU A 286 14.05 -8.85 -6.77
N ASN A 287 14.67 -10.04 -6.73
CA ASN A 287 16.05 -10.25 -7.15
C ASN A 287 16.32 -9.97 -8.62
N SER A 288 15.34 -10.20 -9.49
CA SER A 288 15.46 -10.03 -10.94
C SER A 288 14.96 -8.68 -11.45
N ARG A 289 14.40 -7.82 -10.57
CA ARG A 289 13.91 -6.49 -10.96
C ARG A 289 15.06 -5.50 -11.17
N PRO A 290 15.07 -4.72 -12.27
CA PRO A 290 15.97 -3.59 -12.47
C PRO A 290 16.07 -2.69 -11.24
N ARG A 291 17.30 -2.31 -10.86
CA ARG A 291 17.53 -1.42 -9.70
C ARG A 291 16.82 -0.07 -9.83
N GLN A 292 16.56 0.42 -11.04
CA GLN A 292 15.82 1.66 -11.28
C GLN A 292 14.33 1.52 -10.95
N GLU A 293 13.71 0.41 -11.37
CA GLU A 293 12.32 0.04 -11.03
C GLU A 293 12.16 -0.10 -9.51
N VAL A 294 13.01 -0.90 -8.86
CA VAL A 294 12.99 -1.06 -7.39
C VAL A 294 13.21 0.27 -6.67
N ASN A 295 14.14 1.12 -7.15
CA ASN A 295 14.38 2.42 -6.53
C ASN A 295 13.19 3.39 -6.66
N ALA A 296 12.40 3.30 -7.72
CA ALA A 296 11.19 4.10 -7.91
C ALA A 296 10.00 3.59 -7.08
N TRP A 297 9.84 2.27 -6.96
CA TRP A 297 8.58 1.64 -6.53
C TRP A 297 8.59 0.93 -5.18
N VAL A 298 9.74 0.78 -4.52
CA VAL A 298 9.87 0.08 -3.22
C VAL A 298 10.38 1.03 -2.14
N PRO A 299 9.50 1.74 -1.40
CA PRO A 299 9.90 2.70 -0.37
C PRO A 299 10.79 2.07 0.71
N THR A 300 11.70 2.83 1.32
CA THR A 300 12.68 2.28 2.29
C THR A 300 12.03 1.53 3.46
N TYR A 301 10.93 2.05 4.01
CA TYR A 301 10.18 1.41 5.09
C TYR A 301 9.57 0.05 4.68
N SER A 302 9.36 -0.19 3.38
CA SER A 302 8.67 -1.41 2.92
C SER A 302 9.58 -2.64 2.96
N PHE A 303 10.90 -2.46 2.99
CA PHE A 303 11.84 -3.57 3.25
C PHE A 303 11.69 -4.14 4.67
N TYR A 304 11.43 -3.28 5.67
CA TYR A 304 11.11 -3.71 7.05
C TYR A 304 9.80 -4.52 7.05
N GLN A 305 8.73 -3.99 6.44
CA GLN A 305 7.43 -4.66 6.37
C GLN A 305 7.44 -6.00 5.61
N MET A 306 8.22 -6.08 4.52
CA MET A 306 8.46 -7.33 3.79
C MET A 306 9.10 -8.37 4.70
N GLN A 307 10.12 -7.96 5.50
CA GLN A 307 10.77 -8.86 6.45
C GLN A 307 9.84 -9.30 7.58
N CYS A 308 9.04 -8.40 8.17
CA CYS A 308 8.01 -8.76 9.17
C CYS A 308 7.14 -9.92 8.67
N SER A 309 6.65 -9.77 7.44
CA SER A 309 5.76 -10.74 6.79
C SER A 309 6.45 -12.09 6.59
N LEU A 310 7.68 -12.07 6.07
CA LEU A 310 8.47 -13.27 5.83
C LEU A 310 8.91 -13.96 7.13
N ASP A 311 9.21 -13.24 8.21
CA ASP A 311 9.62 -13.82 9.51
C ASP A 311 8.46 -14.47 10.26
N VAL A 312 7.25 -13.89 10.23
CA VAL A 312 6.03 -14.52 10.76
C VAL A 312 5.76 -15.83 10.01
N MET A 313 5.73 -15.79 8.68
CA MET A 313 5.56 -16.99 7.84
C MET A 313 6.65 -18.03 8.13
N HIS A 314 7.93 -17.64 8.11
CA HIS A 314 9.06 -18.53 8.35
C HIS A 314 9.06 -19.15 9.76
N ARG A 315 8.47 -18.52 10.77
CA ARG A 315 8.36 -19.10 12.12
C ARG A 315 7.20 -20.07 12.28
N VAL A 316 6.08 -19.84 11.59
CA VAL A 316 4.90 -20.72 11.61
C VAL A 316 5.09 -21.93 10.68
N GLU A 317 5.79 -21.75 9.55
CA GLU A 317 6.01 -22.79 8.55
C GLU A 317 6.78 -24.00 9.11
N ASN A 318 6.41 -25.22 8.69
CA ASN A 318 7.08 -26.47 9.03
C ASN A 318 7.65 -27.21 7.80
N ASP A 319 7.21 -26.89 6.57
CA ASP A 319 7.80 -27.45 5.36
C ASP A 319 9.22 -26.89 5.11
N THR A 320 10.23 -27.75 5.22
CA THR A 320 11.64 -27.36 5.09
C THR A 320 11.99 -26.75 3.71
N PRO A 321 11.54 -27.29 2.56
CA PRO A 321 11.68 -26.62 1.26
C PRO A 321 11.10 -25.19 1.23
N LEU A 322 9.91 -24.95 1.75
CA LEU A 322 9.25 -23.65 1.76
C LEU A 322 9.91 -22.68 2.76
N LYS A 323 10.29 -23.12 3.98
CA LYS A 323 11.17 -22.35 4.88
C LYS A 323 12.47 -21.92 4.20
N THR A 324 13.08 -22.82 3.43
CA THR A 324 14.31 -22.53 2.68
C THR A 324 14.08 -21.47 1.60
N ARG A 325 12.92 -21.47 0.93
CA ARG A 325 12.53 -20.42 -0.03
C ARG A 325 12.23 -19.09 0.68
N MET A 326 11.55 -19.10 1.83
CA MET A 326 11.34 -17.91 2.66
C MET A 326 12.67 -17.28 3.09
N LEU A 327 13.63 -18.06 3.60
CA LEU A 327 14.92 -17.55 4.03
C LEU A 327 15.73 -16.95 2.85
N ARG A 328 15.58 -17.49 1.63
CA ARG A 328 16.14 -16.87 0.42
C ARG A 328 15.48 -15.52 0.10
N ALA A 329 14.16 -15.41 0.27
CA ALA A 329 13.45 -14.13 0.14
C ALA A 329 13.91 -13.12 1.21
N MET A 330 14.02 -13.55 2.48
CA MET A 330 14.52 -12.71 3.56
C MET A 330 15.95 -12.21 3.30
N LYS A 331 16.83 -13.06 2.75
CA LYS A 331 18.17 -12.64 2.33
C LYS A 331 18.11 -11.64 1.17
N ALA A 332 17.25 -11.88 0.19
CA ALA A 332 17.05 -10.95 -0.93
C ALA A 332 16.64 -9.56 -0.43
N THR A 333 15.64 -9.47 0.46
CA THR A 333 15.20 -8.21 1.06
C THR A 333 16.32 -7.52 1.83
N LYS A 334 17.06 -8.28 2.65
CA LYS A 334 18.22 -7.80 3.43
C LYS A 334 19.33 -7.21 2.56
N ASP A 335 19.69 -7.90 1.47
CA ASP A 335 20.74 -7.43 0.56
C ASP A 335 20.22 -6.26 -0.33
N PHE A 336 18.98 -6.29 -0.82
CA PHE A 336 18.37 -5.20 -1.60
C PHE A 336 18.13 -3.91 -0.81
N ALA A 337 17.76 -3.98 0.48
CA ALA A 337 17.61 -2.77 1.31
C ALA A 337 18.89 -1.91 1.34
N SER A 338 20.05 -2.57 1.22
CA SER A 338 21.38 -1.92 1.18
C SER A 338 21.57 -0.94 0.01
N ILE A 339 20.83 -1.08 -1.10
CA ILE A 339 20.97 -0.17 -2.26
C ILE A 339 20.59 1.27 -1.92
N ARG A 340 19.86 1.49 -0.82
CA ARG A 340 19.44 2.81 -0.36
C ARG A 340 20.53 3.58 0.39
N PHE A 341 21.53 2.92 1.00
CA PHE A 341 22.54 3.58 1.84
C PHE A 341 23.24 4.79 1.17
N PRO A 342 23.68 4.75 -0.11
CA PRO A 342 24.34 5.89 -0.74
C PRO A 342 23.45 7.13 -0.93
N GLY A 343 22.12 6.94 -0.92
CA GLY A 343 21.14 8.02 -0.87
C GLY A 343 20.92 8.52 0.56
N LEU A 344 20.80 7.61 1.53
CA LEU A 344 20.57 7.97 2.93
C LEU A 344 21.75 8.69 3.58
N VAL A 345 22.99 8.36 3.21
CA VAL A 345 24.19 9.11 3.65
C VAL A 345 24.11 10.59 3.25
N LYS A 346 23.38 10.94 2.17
CA LYS A 346 23.17 12.32 1.74
C LYS A 346 22.00 13.01 2.45
N ASN A 347 20.93 12.28 2.79
CA ASN A 347 19.74 12.86 3.43
C ASN A 347 19.75 12.80 4.97
N GLN A 348 20.63 11.98 5.57
CA GLN A 348 20.80 11.78 7.02
C GLN A 348 19.49 11.38 7.76
N ASN A 349 18.54 10.74 7.07
CA ASN A 349 17.26 10.33 7.66
C ASN A 349 17.43 9.06 8.53
N LEU A 350 17.49 9.26 9.84
CA LEU A 350 17.68 8.19 10.82
C LEU A 350 16.56 7.14 10.84
N GLN A 351 15.31 7.51 10.55
CA GLN A 351 14.22 6.53 10.44
C GLN A 351 14.49 5.58 9.27
N GLN A 352 14.86 6.12 8.11
CA GLN A 352 15.17 5.32 6.92
C GLN A 352 16.43 4.44 7.09
N PHE A 353 17.39 4.85 7.92
CA PHE A 353 18.47 3.96 8.35
C PHE A 353 17.96 2.85 9.27
N ALA A 354 17.12 3.17 10.25
CA ALA A 354 16.54 2.19 11.17
C ALA A 354 15.67 1.14 10.43
N ASP A 355 14.83 1.56 9.47
CA ASP A 355 14.05 0.68 8.59
C ASP A 355 14.94 -0.38 7.94
N ILE A 356 16.09 0.03 7.38
CA ILE A 356 17.06 -0.88 6.76
C ILE A 356 17.70 -1.78 7.81
N HIS A 357 18.14 -1.25 8.96
CA HIS A 357 18.77 -2.07 9.99
C HIS A 357 17.82 -3.14 10.54
N ILE A 358 16.54 -2.82 10.75
CA ILE A 358 15.52 -3.81 11.10
C ILE A 358 15.38 -4.85 9.99
N ALA A 359 15.27 -4.40 8.73
CA ALA A 359 15.20 -5.30 7.58
C ALA A 359 16.45 -6.16 7.38
N GLN A 360 17.60 -5.78 7.93
CA GLN A 360 18.83 -6.56 7.89
C GLN A 360 19.01 -7.49 9.11
N LEU A 361 18.39 -7.17 10.26
CA LEU A 361 18.62 -7.84 11.54
C LEU A 361 17.46 -8.73 12.04
N LEU A 362 16.36 -8.87 11.29
CA LEU A 362 15.18 -9.62 11.75
C LEU A 362 15.45 -11.12 11.99
N SER A 363 16.54 -11.68 11.46
CA SER A 363 16.95 -13.08 11.65
C SER A 363 18.49 -13.20 11.78
N PRO A 364 19.03 -13.90 12.81
CA PRO A 364 20.47 -14.11 12.98
C PRO A 364 21.18 -14.85 11.82
N ALA A 365 20.44 -15.46 10.90
CA ALA A 365 21.01 -16.04 9.67
C ALA A 365 21.44 -14.96 8.64
N LEU A 366 21.08 -13.69 8.84
CA LEU A 366 21.25 -12.59 7.88
C LEU A 366 22.49 -11.74 8.16
N VAL A 367 23.62 -12.40 8.46
CA VAL A 367 24.90 -11.77 8.85
C VAL A 367 25.25 -10.51 8.03
N LEU A 368 25.60 -9.44 8.74
CA LEU A 368 25.95 -8.15 8.15
C LEU A 368 27.34 -8.15 7.48
N THR A 369 27.46 -7.49 6.32
CA THR A 369 28.75 -7.15 5.70
C THR A 369 29.48 -6.05 6.47
N GLY A 370 30.78 -5.84 6.23
CA GLY A 370 31.53 -4.75 6.89
C GLY A 370 30.95 -3.34 6.63
N GLU A 371 30.38 -3.11 5.44
CA GLU A 371 29.65 -1.88 5.11
C GLU A 371 28.35 -1.74 5.92
N GLN A 372 27.55 -2.81 5.99
CA GLN A 372 26.32 -2.85 6.80
C GLN A 372 26.63 -2.64 8.30
N LYS A 373 27.66 -3.31 8.83
CA LYS A 373 28.18 -3.12 10.20
C LYS A 373 28.57 -1.65 10.45
N THR A 374 29.25 -1.02 9.48
CA THR A 374 29.65 0.40 9.56
C THR A 374 28.44 1.34 9.59
N HIS A 375 27.42 1.10 8.76
CA HIS A 375 26.18 1.89 8.80
C HIS A 375 25.40 1.70 10.11
N LEU A 376 25.38 0.48 10.69
CA LEU A 376 24.74 0.22 11.98
C LEU A 376 25.40 1.02 13.10
N VAL A 377 26.73 1.00 13.20
CA VAL A 377 27.51 1.79 14.18
C VAL A 377 27.24 3.28 14.00
N ASN A 378 27.34 3.79 12.77
CA ASN A 378 27.09 5.21 12.47
C ASN A 378 25.66 5.67 12.78
N THR A 379 24.68 4.75 12.82
CA THR A 379 23.28 5.07 13.12
C THR A 379 23.02 5.07 14.62
N LEU A 380 23.40 4.00 15.33
CA LEU A 380 23.12 3.85 16.76
C LEU A 380 24.06 4.68 17.67
N THR A 381 25.16 5.21 17.13
CA THR A 381 25.99 6.24 17.80
C THR A 381 25.71 7.67 17.31
N HIS A 382 24.71 7.89 16.45
CA HIS A 382 24.52 9.19 15.82
C HIS A 382 24.15 10.31 16.81
N ARG A 383 24.85 11.45 16.76
CA ARG A 383 24.67 12.58 17.69
C ARG A 383 23.25 13.14 17.80
N ASN A 384 22.38 12.90 16.81
CA ASN A 384 20.97 13.32 16.83
C ASN A 384 20.01 12.20 17.28
N LEU A 385 20.47 11.11 17.89
CA LEU A 385 19.61 9.98 18.32
C LEU A 385 18.43 10.45 19.20
N ARG A 386 18.69 11.36 20.16
CA ARG A 386 17.68 12.02 21.02
C ARG A 386 16.71 12.97 20.30
N HIS A 387 17.03 13.33 19.05
CA HIS A 387 16.31 14.31 18.23
C HIS A 387 15.66 13.67 17.00
N ALA A 388 15.56 12.33 16.95
CA ALA A 388 14.72 11.65 15.97
C ALA A 388 13.24 11.98 16.22
N SER A 389 12.41 11.93 15.17
CA SER A 389 10.95 12.10 15.28
C SER A 389 10.31 10.96 16.09
N VAL A 390 9.02 11.07 16.47
CA VAL A 390 8.27 9.99 17.13
C VAL A 390 8.47 8.66 16.39
N SER A 391 8.21 8.65 15.07
CA SER A 391 8.47 7.48 14.22
C SER A 391 9.93 7.04 14.26
N GLY A 392 10.87 7.98 14.09
CA GLY A 392 12.30 7.70 14.10
C GLY A 392 12.75 7.01 15.40
N THR A 393 12.34 7.50 16.56
CA THR A 393 12.65 6.91 17.87
C THR A 393 12.06 5.50 18.01
N CYS A 394 10.82 5.27 17.55
CA CYS A 394 10.21 3.93 17.57
C CYS A 394 11.02 2.92 16.74
N HIS A 395 11.39 3.30 15.51
CA HIS A 395 12.16 2.44 14.60
C HIS A 395 13.62 2.26 15.07
N LEU A 396 14.26 3.32 15.60
CA LEU A 396 15.61 3.23 16.17
C LEU A 396 15.65 2.31 17.40
N LEU A 397 14.63 2.33 18.26
CA LEU A 397 14.53 1.44 19.41
C LEU A 397 14.31 -0.02 18.99
N ARG A 398 13.52 -0.27 17.94
CA ARG A 398 13.39 -1.60 17.30
C ARG A 398 14.73 -2.08 16.71
N ALA A 399 15.45 -1.21 16.00
CA ALA A 399 16.77 -1.50 15.43
C ALA A 399 17.83 -1.76 16.51
N TYR A 400 17.80 -1.02 17.61
CA TYR A 400 18.67 -1.22 18.77
C TYR A 400 18.42 -2.58 19.45
N ALA A 401 17.17 -2.91 19.77
CA ALA A 401 16.82 -4.21 20.36
C ALA A 401 17.26 -5.37 19.46
N HIS A 402 17.10 -5.23 18.14
CA HIS A 402 17.64 -6.17 17.16
C HIS A 402 19.16 -6.26 17.13
N ALA A 403 19.88 -5.14 17.21
CA ALA A 403 21.36 -5.14 17.24
C ALA A 403 21.88 -5.90 18.47
N CYS A 404 21.21 -5.75 19.62
CA CYS A 404 21.48 -6.56 20.82
C CYS A 404 21.14 -8.04 20.60
N ARG A 405 19.94 -8.35 20.09
CA ARG A 405 19.46 -9.71 19.83
C ARG A 405 20.35 -10.52 18.88
N ASN A 406 21.00 -9.86 17.93
CA ASN A 406 21.90 -10.50 16.96
C ASN A 406 23.38 -10.51 17.40
N GLY A 407 23.68 -10.07 18.63
CA GLY A 407 25.04 -10.08 19.17
C GLY A 407 25.97 -9.01 18.59
N TYR A 408 25.46 -8.03 17.85
CA TYR A 408 26.26 -6.91 17.35
C TYR A 408 26.47 -5.81 18.40
N MET A 409 25.54 -5.68 19.34
CA MET A 409 25.56 -4.69 20.42
C MET A 409 25.43 -5.39 21.79
N PRO A 410 26.13 -4.96 22.85
CA PRO A 410 25.97 -5.54 24.18
C PRO A 410 24.53 -5.38 24.69
N VAL A 411 24.04 -6.31 25.50
CA VAL A 411 22.76 -6.16 26.21
C VAL A 411 22.84 -4.95 27.15
N PRO A 412 21.84 -4.06 27.19
CA PRO A 412 21.85 -2.89 28.07
C PRO A 412 21.86 -3.28 29.54
N LYS A 413 22.53 -2.46 30.36
CA LYS A 413 22.53 -2.52 31.82
C LYS A 413 21.80 -1.34 32.48
N VAL A 414 21.15 -0.50 31.68
CA VAL A 414 20.30 0.60 32.18
C VAL A 414 18.97 0.04 32.70
N LYS A 415 18.57 0.45 33.91
CA LYS A 415 17.24 0.13 34.44
C LYS A 415 16.19 0.86 33.59
N ILE A 416 15.18 0.15 33.11
CA ILE A 416 14.13 0.72 32.25
C ILE A 416 13.08 1.39 33.15
N PRO A 417 12.79 2.70 32.99
CA PRO A 417 11.88 3.42 33.88
C PRO A 417 10.47 2.83 33.88
N GLU A 418 9.92 2.64 35.08
CA GLU A 418 8.52 2.28 35.29
C GLU A 418 7.61 3.40 34.77
N VAL A 419 6.56 3.04 34.03
CA VAL A 419 5.46 3.95 33.68
C VAL A 419 4.39 3.93 34.77
N ALA A 420 3.50 4.93 34.78
CA ALA A 420 2.34 4.95 35.67
C ALA A 420 1.53 3.64 35.55
N LYS A 421 0.96 3.17 36.67
CA LYS A 421 0.21 1.91 36.69
C LYS A 421 -1.02 2.00 35.80
N ILE A 422 -0.97 1.31 34.67
CA ILE A 422 -2.11 1.13 33.79
C ILE A 422 -3.04 0.13 34.46
N HIS A 423 -4.20 0.62 34.89
CA HIS A 423 -5.24 -0.23 35.42
C HIS A 423 -5.89 -0.99 34.25
N PRO A 424 -5.99 -2.33 34.30
CA PRO A 424 -6.84 -3.07 33.39
C PRO A 424 -8.30 -2.76 33.75
N GLY A 425 -8.83 -1.69 33.16
CA GLY A 425 -10.27 -1.41 33.18
C GLY A 425 -11.02 -2.59 32.56
N ALA A 426 -12.25 -2.84 33.02
CA ALA A 426 -13.10 -3.85 32.40
C ALA A 426 -13.31 -3.46 30.92
N LEU A 427 -12.81 -4.28 30.00
CA LEU A 427 -12.72 -3.93 28.60
C LEU A 427 -14.12 -3.88 27.99
N THR A 428 -14.54 -2.68 27.56
CA THR A 428 -15.87 -2.42 27.03
C THR A 428 -16.15 -3.32 25.82
N PRO A 429 -17.20 -4.17 25.83
CA PRO A 429 -17.47 -5.08 24.74
C PRO A 429 -17.71 -4.34 23.41
N THR A 430 -16.94 -4.68 22.37
CA THR A 430 -17.02 -4.03 21.06
C THR A 430 -18.38 -4.26 20.41
N SER A 431 -19.13 -3.18 20.16
CA SER A 431 -20.35 -3.22 19.37
C SER A 431 -20.01 -3.22 17.88
N TRP A 432 -20.18 -4.38 17.23
CA TRP A 432 -19.88 -4.55 15.81
C TRP A 432 -20.99 -4.00 14.91
N LYS A 433 -20.61 -3.12 13.98
CA LYS A 433 -21.46 -2.55 12.93
C LYS A 433 -21.54 -3.51 11.75
N THR A 434 -22.72 -3.65 11.16
CA THR A 434 -22.87 -4.23 9.81
C THR A 434 -22.51 -3.16 8.79
N LEU A 435 -21.59 -3.46 7.87
CA LEU A 435 -21.28 -2.57 6.75
C LEU A 435 -22.46 -2.50 5.77
N PRO A 436 -22.75 -1.33 5.16
CA PRO A 436 -23.77 -1.23 4.13
C PRO A 436 -23.38 -2.02 2.88
N PRO A 437 -24.35 -2.55 2.11
CA PRO A 437 -24.06 -3.11 0.79
C PRO A 437 -23.50 -2.01 -0.13
N GLN A 438 -22.61 -2.38 -1.05
CA GLN A 438 -22.19 -1.46 -2.10
C GLN A 438 -23.38 -1.14 -3.03
N PRO A 439 -23.50 0.11 -3.51
CA PRO A 439 -24.55 0.48 -4.45
C PRO A 439 -24.31 -0.18 -5.82
N GLU A 440 -25.35 -0.25 -6.67
CA GLU A 440 -25.21 -0.78 -8.03
C GLU A 440 -24.42 0.18 -8.94
N VAL A 441 -24.57 1.49 -8.70
CA VAL A 441 -23.92 2.60 -9.42
C VAL A 441 -23.36 3.59 -8.38
N ASP A 442 -22.19 4.15 -8.65
CA ASP A 442 -21.56 5.18 -7.81
C ASP A 442 -21.57 6.52 -8.54
N GLU A 443 -22.43 7.43 -8.09
CA GLU A 443 -22.63 8.79 -8.63
C GLU A 443 -21.35 9.64 -8.65
N ASN A 444 -20.34 9.26 -7.87
CA ASN A 444 -19.06 9.95 -7.77
C ASN A 444 -17.94 9.25 -8.56
N LEU A 445 -18.25 8.19 -9.32
CA LEU A 445 -17.31 7.41 -10.14
C LEU A 445 -17.56 7.66 -11.64
N VAL A 446 -16.56 8.21 -12.32
CA VAL A 446 -16.56 8.49 -13.77
C VAL A 446 -15.37 7.79 -14.41
N VAL A 447 -15.52 7.31 -15.64
CA VAL A 447 -14.41 6.77 -16.45
C VAL A 447 -14.07 7.71 -17.60
N PHE A 448 -12.78 7.97 -17.81
CA PHE A 448 -12.25 8.59 -19.02
C PHE A 448 -11.60 7.53 -19.91
N LEU A 449 -12.00 7.50 -21.18
CA LEU A 449 -11.65 6.48 -22.16
C LEU A 449 -11.40 7.17 -23.52
N GLY A 450 -10.34 6.88 -24.25
CA GLY A 450 -10.08 7.61 -25.51
C GLY A 450 -8.85 7.13 -26.25
N ASP A 451 -8.57 7.77 -27.40
CA ASP A 451 -7.49 7.37 -28.30
C ASP A 451 -7.58 5.87 -28.64
N ALA A 452 -8.77 5.45 -29.08
CA ALA A 452 -9.07 4.07 -29.46
C ALA A 452 -8.71 3.77 -30.92
N TYR A 453 -8.60 4.79 -31.78
CA TYR A 453 -8.14 4.69 -33.17
C TYR A 453 -8.71 3.48 -33.93
N LEU A 454 -10.01 3.25 -33.82
CA LEU A 454 -10.70 2.17 -34.52
C LEU A 454 -10.55 2.38 -36.02
N GLY A 455 -10.03 1.37 -36.72
CA GLY A 455 -9.69 1.43 -38.15
C GLY A 455 -8.19 1.41 -38.46
N ALA A 456 -7.34 1.96 -37.60
CA ALA A 456 -5.89 2.03 -37.87
C ALA A 456 -5.23 0.65 -37.92
N GLU A 457 -5.48 -0.17 -36.89
CA GLU A 457 -4.93 -1.52 -36.77
C GLU A 457 -5.99 -2.52 -36.27
N ALA A 458 -5.84 -3.79 -36.67
CA ALA A 458 -6.78 -4.84 -36.31
C ALA A 458 -6.87 -5.10 -34.80
N GLY A 459 -5.78 -4.88 -34.05
CA GLY A 459 -5.76 -5.07 -32.59
C GLY A 459 -6.51 -3.98 -31.80
N ASN A 460 -6.81 -2.83 -32.40
CA ASN A 460 -7.41 -1.70 -31.68
C ASN A 460 -8.84 -2.00 -31.20
N ILE A 461 -9.61 -2.77 -31.98
CA ILE A 461 -10.96 -3.21 -31.57
C ILE A 461 -10.89 -4.23 -30.42
N GLU A 462 -9.86 -5.08 -30.37
CA GLU A 462 -9.66 -6.04 -29.28
C GLU A 462 -9.28 -5.33 -27.97
N LYS A 463 -8.35 -4.36 -28.05
CA LYS A 463 -8.00 -3.48 -26.91
C LYS A 463 -9.22 -2.71 -26.39
N PHE A 464 -10.00 -2.12 -27.28
CA PHE A 464 -11.23 -1.40 -26.93
C PHE A 464 -12.30 -2.31 -26.29
N GLN A 465 -12.47 -3.54 -26.78
CA GLN A 465 -13.35 -4.53 -26.16
C GLN A 465 -12.85 -4.97 -24.78
N ASN A 466 -11.54 -5.13 -24.57
CA ASN A 466 -10.99 -5.44 -23.25
C ASN A 466 -11.14 -4.27 -22.26
N ALA A 467 -10.94 -3.02 -22.71
CA ALA A 467 -11.25 -1.83 -21.93
C ALA A 467 -12.73 -1.82 -21.50
N ALA A 468 -13.65 -2.06 -22.44
CA ALA A 468 -15.08 -2.12 -22.17
C ALA A 468 -15.44 -3.21 -21.15
N ARG A 469 -14.88 -4.42 -21.28
CA ARG A 469 -15.06 -5.50 -20.31
C ARG A 469 -14.61 -5.08 -18.91
N LEU A 470 -13.40 -4.54 -18.77
CA LEU A 470 -12.87 -4.08 -17.49
C LEU A 470 -13.74 -2.99 -16.83
N ILE A 471 -14.35 -2.10 -17.63
CA ILE A 471 -15.29 -1.08 -17.15
C ILE A 471 -16.64 -1.71 -16.73
N LEU A 472 -17.12 -2.72 -17.47
CA LEU A 472 -18.35 -3.47 -17.17
C LEU A 472 -18.21 -4.41 -15.97
N ASP A 473 -16.98 -4.81 -15.62
CA ASP A 473 -16.65 -5.59 -14.43
C ASP A 473 -16.63 -4.73 -13.14
N LEU A 474 -16.62 -3.38 -13.25
CA LEU A 474 -16.59 -2.48 -12.09
C LEU A 474 -17.85 -2.61 -11.21
N ARG A 475 -17.64 -2.88 -9.92
CA ARG A 475 -18.65 -2.83 -8.85
C ARG A 475 -18.18 -1.85 -7.77
N PRO A 476 -18.96 -0.82 -7.39
CA PRO A 476 -20.12 -0.27 -8.10
C PRO A 476 -19.81 0.10 -9.56
N ARG A 477 -20.83 0.16 -10.43
CA ARG A 477 -20.66 0.66 -11.80
C ARG A 477 -20.36 2.17 -11.81
N PRO A 478 -19.61 2.69 -12.79
CA PRO A 478 -19.46 4.14 -12.98
C PRO A 478 -20.80 4.78 -13.35
N ALA A 479 -21.01 6.01 -12.90
CA ALA A 479 -22.18 6.82 -13.26
C ALA A 479 -22.08 7.46 -14.66
N MET A 480 -20.89 7.48 -15.29
CA MET A 480 -20.69 7.95 -16.66
C MET A 480 -19.35 7.49 -17.24
N ILE A 481 -19.31 7.31 -18.57
CA ILE A 481 -18.09 7.22 -19.38
C ILE A 481 -17.98 8.49 -20.24
N VAL A 482 -16.83 9.17 -20.14
CA VAL A 482 -16.45 10.31 -20.99
C VAL A 482 -15.43 9.81 -22.00
N PHE A 483 -15.81 9.79 -23.28
CA PHE A 483 -14.89 9.53 -24.38
C PHE A 483 -14.06 10.79 -24.67
N THR A 484 -12.73 10.72 -24.57
CA THR A 484 -11.83 11.87 -24.66
C THR A 484 -11.27 12.12 -26.06
N GLY A 485 -12.03 11.75 -27.11
CA GLY A 485 -11.67 11.90 -28.51
C GLY A 485 -10.81 10.77 -29.10
N ASN A 486 -10.62 10.85 -30.43
CA ASN A 486 -9.97 9.87 -31.29
C ASN A 486 -10.54 8.45 -31.15
N LEU A 487 -11.86 8.34 -31.31
CA LEU A 487 -12.55 7.05 -31.37
C LEU A 487 -12.24 6.31 -32.68
N ALA A 488 -12.36 7.01 -33.82
CA ALA A 488 -12.01 6.50 -35.15
C ALA A 488 -10.60 6.96 -35.56
N ALA A 489 -9.93 6.22 -36.44
CA ALA A 489 -8.60 6.59 -36.93
C ALA A 489 -8.64 7.64 -38.05
N HIS A 490 -9.68 7.63 -38.90
CA HIS A 490 -9.85 8.57 -40.00
C HIS A 490 -11.24 9.25 -40.01
N GLY A 491 -12.05 9.03 -38.98
CA GLY A 491 -13.37 9.65 -38.81
C GLY A 491 -14.42 9.18 -39.82
N THR A 492 -14.24 7.99 -40.39
CA THR A 492 -15.16 7.41 -41.39
C THR A 492 -16.34 6.68 -40.75
N GLU A 493 -17.42 6.53 -41.51
CA GLU A 493 -18.64 5.85 -41.07
C GLU A 493 -18.35 4.39 -40.64
N SER A 494 -17.58 3.66 -41.45
CA SER A 494 -17.14 2.28 -41.19
C SER A 494 -16.32 2.11 -39.91
N GLU A 495 -15.55 3.11 -39.49
CA GLU A 495 -14.77 3.05 -38.25
C GLU A 495 -15.64 3.27 -37.02
N TYR A 496 -16.59 4.20 -37.11
CA TYR A 496 -17.58 4.43 -36.05
C TYR A 496 -18.54 3.24 -35.89
N GLU A 497 -18.92 2.54 -36.96
CA GLU A 497 -19.68 1.28 -36.88
C GLU A 497 -18.99 0.22 -35.99
N LEU A 498 -17.65 0.17 -35.95
CA LEU A 498 -16.90 -0.78 -35.10
C LEU A 498 -17.15 -0.56 -33.59
N ALA A 499 -17.54 0.65 -33.18
CA ALA A 499 -17.81 0.94 -31.76
C ALA A 499 -19.21 0.49 -31.29
N LYS A 500 -20.14 0.18 -32.20
CA LYS A 500 -21.53 -0.18 -31.85
C LYS A 500 -21.67 -1.36 -30.88
N PRO A 501 -20.89 -2.45 -30.94
CA PRO A 501 -21.01 -3.55 -29.97
C PRO A 501 -20.70 -3.10 -28.54
N VAL A 502 -19.64 -2.32 -28.34
CA VAL A 502 -19.22 -1.80 -27.02
C VAL A 502 -20.21 -0.77 -26.49
N LEU A 503 -20.65 0.17 -27.34
CA LEU A 503 -21.60 1.21 -26.93
C LEU A 503 -22.98 0.63 -26.57
N ARG A 504 -23.40 -0.48 -27.21
CA ARG A 504 -24.57 -1.26 -26.79
C ARG A 504 -24.37 -1.88 -25.41
N GLN A 505 -23.23 -2.51 -25.13
CA GLN A 505 -22.95 -3.08 -23.81
C GLN A 505 -23.00 -2.03 -22.69
N PHE A 506 -22.49 -0.81 -22.92
CA PHE A 506 -22.63 0.29 -21.95
C PHE A 506 -24.08 0.74 -21.79
N ALA A 507 -24.87 0.82 -22.88
CA ALA A 507 -26.29 1.16 -22.82
C ALA A 507 -27.13 0.08 -22.08
N ASP A 508 -26.87 -1.20 -22.34
CA ASP A 508 -27.50 -2.35 -21.66
C ASP A 508 -27.17 -2.37 -20.16
N ALA A 509 -25.92 -2.03 -19.81
CA ALA A 509 -25.48 -1.80 -18.43
C ALA A 509 -25.97 -0.47 -17.81
N LYS A 510 -26.72 0.34 -18.57
CA LYS A 510 -27.25 1.65 -18.20
C LYS A 510 -26.17 2.66 -17.75
N ILE A 511 -25.01 2.62 -18.38
CA ILE A 511 -23.90 3.56 -18.15
C ILE A 511 -24.00 4.70 -19.18
N PRO A 512 -24.29 5.94 -18.77
CA PRO A 512 -24.32 7.10 -19.66
C PRO A 512 -22.98 7.34 -20.36
N VAL A 513 -23.04 7.78 -21.63
CA VAL A 513 -21.87 8.09 -22.45
C VAL A 513 -21.88 9.57 -22.87
N ARG A 514 -20.70 10.21 -22.86
CA ARG A 514 -20.48 11.55 -23.41
C ARG A 514 -19.24 11.55 -24.31
N PHE A 515 -19.31 12.21 -25.47
CA PHE A 515 -18.20 12.29 -26.42
C PHE A 515 -17.57 13.67 -26.45
N LEU A 516 -16.26 13.73 -26.23
CA LEU A 516 -15.37 14.74 -26.78
C LEU A 516 -14.85 14.25 -28.13
N LEU A 517 -14.31 15.15 -28.95
CA LEU A 517 -13.79 14.85 -30.27
C LEU A 517 -12.31 15.25 -30.39
N GLY A 518 -11.51 14.34 -30.95
CA GLY A 518 -10.09 14.57 -31.25
C GLY A 518 -9.85 15.01 -32.70
N ASP A 519 -8.60 15.08 -33.11
CA ASP A 519 -8.16 15.53 -34.44
C ASP A 519 -8.50 14.53 -35.57
N ALA A 520 -8.61 13.24 -35.24
CA ALA A 520 -9.05 12.19 -36.17
C ALA A 520 -10.59 12.16 -36.34
N ASP A 521 -11.35 12.67 -35.36
CA ASP A 521 -12.80 12.56 -35.35
C ASP A 521 -13.52 13.53 -36.30
N ARG A 522 -14.71 13.15 -36.77
CA ARG A 522 -15.56 13.99 -37.64
C ARG A 522 -16.98 14.08 -37.09
N ARG A 523 -17.32 15.22 -36.47
CA ARG A 523 -18.63 15.53 -35.82
C ARG A 523 -19.84 15.02 -36.60
N GLU A 524 -19.95 15.41 -37.86
CA GLU A 524 -21.09 15.10 -38.74
C GLU A 524 -21.21 13.61 -39.12
N VAL A 525 -20.12 12.84 -38.99
CA VAL A 525 -20.10 11.40 -39.23
C VAL A 525 -20.40 10.66 -37.92
N LEU A 526 -19.74 11.03 -36.82
CA LEU A 526 -20.00 10.48 -35.48
C LEU A 526 -21.49 10.56 -35.12
N PHE A 527 -22.11 11.73 -35.25
CA PHE A 527 -23.52 11.94 -34.91
C PHE A 527 -24.50 11.46 -36.00
N ARG A 528 -24.01 11.04 -37.18
CA ARG A 528 -24.83 10.29 -38.16
C ARG A 528 -24.89 8.80 -37.81
N VAL A 529 -23.79 8.24 -37.31
CA VAL A 529 -23.72 6.85 -36.85
C VAL A 529 -24.39 6.66 -35.48
N PHE A 530 -24.29 7.68 -34.61
CA PHE A 530 -24.84 7.71 -33.26
C PHE A 530 -25.65 8.99 -32.97
N PRO A 531 -26.83 9.18 -33.58
CA PRO A 531 -27.68 10.34 -33.33
C PRO A 531 -28.09 10.50 -31.87
N GLU A 532 -28.14 9.42 -31.09
CA GLU A 532 -28.47 9.40 -29.66
C GLU A 532 -27.42 10.09 -28.76
N TYR A 533 -26.19 10.29 -29.25
CA TYR A 533 -25.14 11.06 -28.57
C TYR A 533 -24.88 12.42 -29.21
N GLY A 534 -25.67 12.81 -30.22
CA GLY A 534 -25.66 14.17 -30.77
C GLY A 534 -26.09 15.20 -29.73
N PRO A 535 -25.65 16.47 -29.84
CA PRO A 535 -25.96 17.49 -28.86
C PRO A 535 -27.48 17.78 -28.80
N PRO A 536 -28.17 17.57 -27.66
CA PRO A 536 -29.60 17.89 -27.52
C PRO A 536 -29.88 19.40 -27.47
N GLY A 537 -28.81 20.20 -27.42
CA GLY A 537 -28.78 21.66 -27.47
C GLY A 537 -27.35 22.11 -27.16
N THR A 538 -26.69 22.78 -28.09
CA THR A 538 -25.27 23.16 -27.95
C THR A 538 -25.11 24.42 -27.11
N LEU A 539 -24.35 24.39 -26.01
CA LEU A 539 -24.05 25.60 -25.21
C LEU A 539 -23.24 26.65 -25.99
N VAL A 540 -22.50 26.21 -27.01
CA VAL A 540 -21.86 27.06 -28.04
C VAL A 540 -22.30 26.56 -29.42
N PRO A 541 -22.97 27.37 -30.27
CA PRO A 541 -23.51 26.91 -31.54
C PRO A 541 -22.53 26.14 -32.43
N GLY A 542 -22.93 24.92 -32.83
CA GLY A 542 -22.11 24.06 -33.70
C GLY A 542 -20.96 23.33 -33.00
N ARG A 543 -20.87 23.37 -31.66
CA ARG A 543 -19.83 22.70 -30.86
C ARG A 543 -20.43 21.76 -29.82
N ASN A 544 -19.82 20.60 -29.64
CA ASN A 544 -20.21 19.59 -28.67
C ASN A 544 -19.64 19.86 -27.27
N VAL A 545 -19.81 21.09 -26.79
CA VAL A 545 -19.42 21.50 -25.43
C VAL A 545 -20.48 21.09 -24.40
N GLY A 546 -20.06 20.90 -23.16
CA GLY A 546 -20.97 20.52 -22.07
C GLY A 546 -20.43 20.86 -20.68
N VAL A 547 -21.26 20.65 -19.67
CA VAL A 547 -20.86 20.68 -18.26
C VAL A 547 -21.33 19.37 -17.63
N PHE A 548 -20.44 18.65 -16.97
CA PHE A 548 -20.85 17.68 -15.95
C PHE A 548 -20.82 18.43 -14.62
N GLU A 549 -22.02 18.83 -14.17
CA GLU A 549 -22.21 19.53 -12.90
C GLU A 549 -22.02 18.56 -11.74
N HIS A 550 -21.27 18.95 -10.72
CA HIS A 550 -21.05 18.13 -9.54
C HIS A 550 -20.94 19.02 -8.28
N PRO A 551 -21.55 18.65 -7.13
CA PRO A 551 -21.68 19.49 -5.93
C PRO A 551 -20.43 20.18 -5.36
N ARG A 552 -19.22 19.73 -5.72
CA ARG A 552 -17.94 20.29 -5.23
C ARG A 552 -17.01 20.90 -6.27
N ALA A 553 -17.12 20.47 -7.54
CA ALA A 553 -16.37 21.03 -8.65
C ALA A 553 -16.98 20.56 -9.96
N ASP A 554 -17.18 21.46 -10.92
CA ASP A 554 -17.75 21.10 -12.23
C ASP A 554 -16.68 20.63 -13.21
N PHE A 555 -17.10 19.92 -14.26
CA PHE A 555 -16.23 19.46 -15.34
C PHE A 555 -16.68 20.10 -16.65
N LEU A 556 -15.91 21.09 -17.13
CA LEU A 556 -16.17 21.81 -18.38
C LEU A 556 -15.65 20.97 -19.56
N LEU A 557 -16.56 20.47 -20.38
CA LEU A 557 -16.29 19.58 -21.50
C LEU A 557 -16.11 20.41 -22.79
N LEU A 558 -14.92 20.36 -23.40
CA LEU A 558 -14.54 21.19 -24.54
C LEU A 558 -14.41 20.43 -25.86
N ASP A 559 -14.86 21.06 -26.96
CA ASP A 559 -14.91 20.47 -28.29
C ASP A 559 -13.77 21.01 -29.19
N THR A 560 -12.59 20.40 -29.02
CA THR A 560 -11.32 20.90 -29.58
C THR A 560 -11.01 20.51 -31.03
N ALA A 561 -11.82 19.68 -31.68
CA ALA A 561 -11.54 19.24 -33.05
C ALA A 561 -11.62 20.42 -34.05
N ALA A 562 -10.62 20.61 -34.92
CA ALA A 562 -10.70 21.61 -35.99
C ALA A 562 -11.62 21.16 -37.14
N LYS A 563 -11.54 21.84 -38.29
CA LYS A 563 -12.10 21.39 -39.58
C LYS A 563 -11.06 20.64 -40.40
N GLU A 564 -9.85 21.17 -40.43
CA GLU A 564 -8.66 20.48 -40.94
C GLU A 564 -8.15 19.46 -39.92
N ALA A 565 -7.40 18.46 -40.37
CA ALA A 565 -6.78 17.47 -39.48
C ALA A 565 -5.52 18.02 -38.78
N SER A 566 -5.08 17.35 -37.72
CA SER A 566 -3.83 17.57 -36.97
C SER A 566 -3.67 18.85 -36.12
N GLU A 567 -4.60 19.81 -36.14
CA GLU A 567 -4.59 20.96 -35.22
C GLU A 567 -5.81 20.97 -34.29
N GLY A 568 -5.57 21.22 -33.00
CA GLY A 568 -6.62 21.44 -32.01
C GLY A 568 -7.01 22.92 -31.94
N ALA A 569 -8.31 23.23 -31.93
CA ALA A 569 -8.78 24.62 -31.99
C ALA A 569 -10.02 24.88 -31.11
N LEU A 570 -9.99 25.99 -30.38
CA LEU A 570 -11.16 26.65 -29.79
C LEU A 570 -11.46 27.94 -30.56
N ASP A 571 -12.71 28.10 -31.01
CA ASP A 571 -13.18 29.37 -31.56
C ASP A 571 -13.52 30.37 -30.46
N ASP A 572 -13.81 31.61 -30.87
CA ASP A 572 -14.06 32.72 -29.95
C ASP A 572 -15.35 32.51 -29.13
N GLY A 573 -16.29 31.71 -29.65
CA GLY A 573 -17.49 31.27 -28.92
C GLY A 573 -17.13 30.35 -27.74
N GLN A 574 -16.33 29.31 -27.99
CA GLN A 574 -15.83 28.42 -26.93
C GLN A 574 -14.89 29.15 -25.96
N LYS A 575 -14.01 30.04 -26.45
CA LYS A 575 -13.11 30.84 -25.59
C LYS A 575 -13.89 31.78 -24.68
N LYS A 576 -14.91 32.48 -25.20
CA LYS A 576 -15.77 33.33 -24.37
C LYS A 576 -16.54 32.49 -23.35
N TRP A 577 -17.20 31.42 -23.78
CA TRP A 577 -17.95 30.52 -22.90
C TRP A 577 -17.07 29.97 -21.78
N LEU A 578 -15.84 29.55 -22.09
CA LEU A 578 -14.89 29.07 -21.10
C LEU A 578 -14.48 30.17 -20.11
N GLY A 579 -14.21 31.39 -20.60
CA GLY A 579 -13.92 32.55 -19.74
C GLY A 579 -15.09 32.93 -18.83
N ASP A 580 -16.31 32.91 -19.35
CA ASP A 580 -17.55 33.15 -18.58
C ASP A 580 -17.69 32.09 -17.47
N ARG A 581 -17.62 30.80 -17.81
CA ARG A 581 -17.74 29.70 -16.85
C ARG A 581 -16.65 29.71 -15.77
N LEU A 582 -15.42 30.07 -16.13
CA LEU A 582 -14.33 30.22 -15.16
C LEU A 582 -14.59 31.34 -14.15
N GLN A 583 -15.17 32.46 -14.59
CA GLN A 583 -15.58 33.56 -13.70
C GLN A 583 -16.75 33.13 -12.79
N GLU A 584 -17.73 32.40 -13.31
CA GLU A 584 -18.83 31.83 -12.51
C GLU A 584 -18.32 30.85 -11.44
N CYS A 585 -17.42 29.93 -11.81
CA CYS A 585 -16.83 28.95 -10.87
C CYS A 585 -16.02 29.64 -9.76
N ALA A 586 -15.26 30.69 -10.11
CA ALA A 586 -14.51 31.50 -9.15
C ALA A 586 -15.44 32.28 -8.20
N ALA A 587 -16.53 32.87 -8.73
CA ALA A 587 -17.49 33.65 -7.95
C ALA A 587 -18.40 32.79 -7.05
N ALA A 588 -18.63 31.53 -7.41
CA ALA A 588 -19.42 30.56 -6.64
C ALA A 588 -18.59 29.79 -5.58
N GLU A 589 -17.28 30.02 -5.49
CA GLU A 589 -16.30 29.23 -4.70
C GLU A 589 -16.35 27.71 -4.98
N LYS A 590 -16.91 27.32 -6.14
CA LYS A 590 -17.02 25.95 -6.65
C LYS A 590 -16.16 25.85 -7.93
N PRO A 591 -14.87 25.53 -7.82
CA PRO A 591 -13.94 25.56 -8.95
C PRO A 591 -14.24 24.43 -9.94
N CYS A 592 -13.60 24.43 -11.11
CA CYS A 592 -13.83 23.43 -12.15
C CYS A 592 -12.55 22.73 -12.63
N PHE A 593 -12.72 21.51 -13.11
CA PHE A 593 -11.80 20.90 -14.07
C PHE A 593 -12.23 21.28 -15.49
N ILE A 594 -11.27 21.31 -16.40
CA ILE A 594 -11.53 21.37 -17.84
C ILE A 594 -11.13 20.02 -18.44
N VAL A 595 -11.96 19.48 -19.33
CA VAL A 595 -11.71 18.21 -20.04
C VAL A 595 -11.78 18.45 -21.54
N SER A 596 -10.76 17.99 -22.27
CA SER A 596 -10.65 18.10 -23.73
C SER A 596 -9.94 16.88 -24.33
N HIS A 597 -9.83 16.86 -25.66
CA HIS A 597 -8.83 16.01 -26.30
C HIS A 597 -7.44 16.63 -26.21
N HIS A 598 -7.26 17.85 -26.75
CA HIS A 598 -5.96 18.52 -26.84
C HIS A 598 -5.56 19.29 -25.56
N PRO A 599 -4.26 19.34 -25.18
CA PRO A 599 -3.76 20.10 -24.04
C PRO A 599 -3.88 21.64 -24.24
N PRO A 600 -3.96 22.45 -23.16
CA PRO A 600 -4.26 23.89 -23.25
C PRO A 600 -3.19 24.70 -24.01
N GLN A 601 -1.95 24.21 -24.03
CA GLN A 601 -0.84 24.81 -24.77
C GLN A 601 -1.08 24.77 -26.29
N HIS A 602 -1.72 23.72 -26.82
CA HIS A 602 -2.06 23.62 -28.25
C HIS A 602 -3.22 24.56 -28.63
N LEU A 603 -4.03 24.97 -27.66
CA LEU A 603 -5.26 25.74 -27.86
C LEU A 603 -5.09 27.25 -27.64
N GLY A 604 -3.91 27.68 -27.18
CA GLY A 604 -3.61 29.10 -26.91
C GLY A 604 -4.39 29.71 -25.74
N VAL A 605 -4.79 28.91 -24.75
CA VAL A 605 -5.61 29.37 -23.60
C VAL A 605 -4.88 29.34 -22.25
N THR A 606 -3.59 29.00 -22.23
CA THR A 606 -2.76 28.93 -21.01
C THR A 606 -2.92 30.15 -20.09
N GLU A 607 -2.89 31.36 -20.65
CA GLU A 607 -2.96 32.62 -19.91
C GLU A 607 -4.33 32.88 -19.24
N LEU A 608 -5.42 32.29 -19.73
CA LEU A 608 -6.77 32.39 -19.14
C LEU A 608 -6.89 31.63 -17.81
N LEU A 609 -5.98 30.69 -17.58
CA LEU A 609 -6.03 29.70 -16.49
C LEU A 609 -5.09 30.04 -15.34
N VAL A 610 -3.95 30.69 -15.63
CA VAL A 610 -2.93 31.02 -14.62
C VAL A 610 -3.48 32.05 -13.62
N GLY A 611 -3.51 31.67 -12.34
CA GLY A 611 -4.03 32.51 -11.26
C GLY A 611 -5.56 32.54 -11.14
N ASN A 612 -6.29 31.77 -11.95
CA ASN A 612 -7.74 31.71 -11.89
C ASN A 612 -8.20 30.79 -10.74
N THR A 613 -8.83 31.35 -9.70
CA THR A 613 -9.31 30.58 -8.53
C THR A 613 -10.48 29.65 -8.84
N GLY A 614 -11.16 29.83 -9.98
CA GLY A 614 -12.21 28.95 -10.48
C GLY A 614 -11.68 27.70 -11.19
N PHE A 615 -10.36 27.48 -11.28
CA PHE A 615 -9.75 26.39 -12.04
C PHE A 615 -8.90 25.47 -11.15
N LEU A 616 -9.13 24.16 -11.24
CA LEU A 616 -8.33 23.13 -10.56
C LEU A 616 -7.21 22.58 -11.44
N ALA A 617 -7.56 22.04 -12.61
CA ALA A 617 -6.64 21.46 -13.57
C ALA A 617 -7.29 21.18 -14.93
N TRP A 618 -6.44 20.99 -15.93
CA TRP A 618 -6.82 20.64 -17.29
C TRP A 618 -6.52 19.16 -17.58
N ILE A 619 -7.55 18.37 -17.82
CA ILE A 619 -7.48 16.94 -18.16
C ILE A 619 -7.52 16.83 -19.69
N HIS A 620 -6.56 16.12 -20.28
CA HIS A 620 -6.46 15.98 -21.73
C HIS A 620 -6.01 14.57 -22.15
N ALA A 621 -6.34 14.19 -23.37
CA ALA A 621 -5.86 12.99 -24.04
C ALA A 621 -4.67 13.37 -24.93
N HIS A 622 -4.59 12.85 -26.17
CA HIS A 622 -3.71 13.31 -27.26
C HIS A 622 -2.20 13.03 -27.09
N GLU A 623 -1.66 13.07 -25.87
CA GLU A 623 -0.26 12.70 -25.58
C GLU A 623 -0.05 11.18 -25.40
N HIS A 624 -1.13 10.38 -25.45
CA HIS A 624 -1.14 8.91 -25.30
C HIS A 624 -0.33 8.40 -24.09
N ARG A 625 -0.41 9.14 -22.97
CA ARG A 625 0.51 8.98 -21.83
C ARG A 625 -0.10 9.54 -20.55
N TRP A 626 -0.09 8.73 -19.49
CA TRP A 626 -0.42 9.19 -18.15
C TRP A 626 0.61 10.19 -17.60
N ALA A 627 0.20 11.42 -17.30
CA ALA A 627 1.10 12.46 -16.80
C ALA A 627 0.39 13.53 -15.93
N ASP A 628 0.45 13.39 -14.60
CA ASP A 628 0.06 14.46 -13.66
C ASP A 628 1.18 15.50 -13.53
N ARG A 629 0.98 16.68 -14.13
CA ARG A 629 1.94 17.79 -14.09
C ARG A 629 1.66 18.69 -12.89
N ALA A 630 1.69 18.12 -11.70
CA ALA A 630 1.25 18.74 -10.45
C ALA A 630 2.02 20.00 -9.99
N ARG A 631 3.06 20.43 -10.73
CA ARG A 631 3.86 21.63 -10.47
C ARG A 631 3.78 22.66 -11.61
N ASP A 632 3.13 22.32 -12.72
CA ASP A 632 2.98 23.22 -13.87
C ASP A 632 1.90 24.27 -13.57
N LEU A 633 1.99 25.41 -14.25
CA LEU A 633 0.99 26.49 -14.20
C LEU A 633 0.52 26.76 -15.64
N PRO A 634 -0.70 26.36 -16.04
CA PRO A 634 -1.69 25.58 -15.28
C PRO A 634 -1.27 24.11 -15.04
N ARG A 635 -1.79 23.48 -13.97
CA ARG A 635 -1.67 22.03 -13.75
C ARG A 635 -2.44 21.28 -14.84
N THR A 636 -1.81 20.31 -15.48
CA THR A 636 -2.46 19.42 -16.44
C THR A 636 -2.38 17.96 -16.00
N LEU A 637 -3.33 17.15 -16.47
CA LEU A 637 -3.35 15.70 -16.33
C LEU A 637 -3.51 15.08 -17.72
N GLY A 638 -2.41 14.53 -18.25
CA GLY A 638 -2.43 13.70 -19.46
C GLY A 638 -3.01 12.32 -19.15
N LEU A 639 -3.91 11.85 -20.01
CA LEU A 639 -4.53 10.54 -19.95
C LEU A 639 -3.80 9.53 -20.85
N GLN A 640 -3.87 8.25 -20.47
CA GLN A 640 -3.39 7.14 -21.27
C GLN A 640 -4.39 6.77 -22.39
N SER A 641 -3.86 6.16 -23.45
CA SER A 641 -4.60 5.78 -24.67
C SER A 641 -5.12 4.33 -24.58
N VAL A 642 -6.21 4.05 -25.30
CA VAL A 642 -6.76 2.69 -25.45
C VAL A 642 -5.95 1.87 -26.46
N ALA A 643 -5.44 2.49 -27.52
CA ALA A 643 -4.81 1.81 -28.65
C ALA A 643 -3.33 1.49 -28.46
N TYR A 644 -2.53 2.41 -27.92
CA TYR A 644 -1.07 2.27 -27.73
C TYR A 644 -0.52 3.34 -26.77
N SER A 645 0.59 3.07 -26.09
CA SER A 645 1.30 4.06 -25.26
C SER A 645 2.37 4.80 -26.05
N ALA A 646 2.56 6.10 -25.78
CA ALA A 646 3.60 6.93 -26.40
C ALA A 646 5.05 6.53 -26.02
N ASP A 647 5.24 5.73 -24.96
CA ASP A 647 6.55 5.19 -24.56
C ASP A 647 6.82 3.76 -25.09
N GLY A 648 5.83 3.11 -25.72
CA GLY A 648 5.93 1.74 -26.24
C GLY A 648 5.85 0.62 -25.20
N GLU A 649 5.67 0.99 -23.92
CA GLU A 649 5.42 0.05 -22.81
C GLU A 649 3.91 -0.27 -22.71
N PRO A 650 3.50 -1.36 -22.01
CA PRO A 650 2.11 -1.84 -21.97
C PRO A 650 1.18 -1.00 -21.05
N HIS A 651 1.23 0.33 -21.20
CA HIS A 651 0.49 1.30 -20.40
C HIS A 651 -0.89 1.67 -20.98
N GLU A 652 -1.42 0.89 -21.94
CA GLU A 652 -2.74 1.14 -22.52
C GLU A 652 -3.89 0.82 -21.56
N GLY A 653 -4.98 1.59 -21.67
CA GLY A 653 -6.23 1.34 -20.96
C GLY A 653 -7.07 2.58 -20.76
N PHE A 654 -7.53 2.81 -19.53
CA PHE A 654 -8.46 3.90 -19.20
C PHE A 654 -8.17 4.52 -17.83
N CYS A 655 -8.79 5.66 -17.53
CA CYS A 655 -8.67 6.34 -16.24
C CYS A 655 -9.99 6.28 -15.47
N MET A 656 -9.94 5.91 -14.18
CA MET A 656 -11.05 6.04 -13.24
C MET A 656 -10.89 7.33 -12.45
N LEU A 657 -11.92 8.19 -12.44
CA LEU A 657 -12.06 9.31 -11.53
C LEU A 657 -13.07 8.96 -10.45
N LYS A 658 -12.68 9.06 -9.18
CA LYS A 658 -13.56 8.98 -8.02
C LYS A 658 -13.47 10.27 -7.21
N LEU A 659 -14.59 10.95 -6.94
CA LEU A 659 -14.63 11.86 -5.80
C LEU A 659 -14.73 11.06 -4.51
N ASP A 660 -13.84 11.39 -3.58
CA ASP A 660 -13.68 10.74 -2.29
C ASP A 660 -13.72 11.80 -1.18
N LYS A 661 -14.94 12.24 -0.85
CA LYS A 661 -15.33 13.26 0.15
C LYS A 661 -14.72 14.65 -0.04
N TRP A 662 -13.39 14.79 0.05
CA TRP A 662 -12.61 16.03 -0.09
C TRP A 662 -11.55 15.95 -1.20
N GLU A 663 -11.30 14.76 -1.75
CA GLU A 663 -10.25 14.52 -2.75
C GLU A 663 -10.84 13.94 -4.04
N PHE A 664 -10.60 14.56 -5.19
CA PHE A 664 -10.77 13.88 -6.47
C PHE A 664 -9.53 13.03 -6.73
N VAL A 665 -9.73 11.73 -6.93
CA VAL A 665 -8.69 10.73 -7.18
C VAL A 665 -8.84 10.20 -8.59
N PHE A 666 -7.85 10.44 -9.44
CA PHE A 666 -7.75 9.86 -10.77
C PHE A 666 -6.74 8.71 -10.73
N ARG A 667 -7.16 7.50 -11.10
CA ARG A 667 -6.35 6.27 -11.10
C ARG A 667 -6.27 5.69 -12.51
N PRO A 668 -5.07 5.46 -13.07
CA PRO A 668 -4.92 4.74 -14.33
C PRO A 668 -5.17 3.24 -14.13
N VAL A 669 -5.75 2.60 -15.14
CA VAL A 669 -6.05 1.16 -15.18
C VAL A 669 -5.57 0.58 -16.50
N THR A 670 -4.55 -0.28 -16.45
CA THR A 670 -3.99 -1.00 -17.60
C THR A 670 -4.67 -2.35 -17.82
N TYR A 671 -4.49 -2.92 -19.01
CA TYR A 671 -5.07 -4.22 -19.38
C TYR A 671 -4.53 -5.41 -18.57
N ASP A 672 -3.30 -5.31 -18.07
CA ASP A 672 -2.67 -6.30 -17.17
C ASP A 672 -3.00 -6.09 -15.68
N GLN A 673 -3.66 -4.97 -15.35
CA GLN A 673 -4.00 -4.52 -13.99
C GLN A 673 -2.78 -4.34 -13.06
N ASP A 674 -1.61 -3.97 -13.60
CA ASP A 674 -0.39 -3.79 -12.81
C ASP A 674 -0.56 -2.85 -11.59
N ASP A 675 -0.34 -3.41 -10.41
CA ASP A 675 -0.46 -2.72 -9.11
C ASP A 675 0.68 -1.72 -8.86
N VAL A 676 1.71 -1.65 -9.71
CA VAL A 676 2.71 -0.57 -9.67
C VAL A 676 2.24 0.65 -10.47
N TRP A 677 1.84 0.47 -11.73
CA TRP A 677 1.30 1.53 -12.58
C TRP A 677 0.04 2.15 -11.99
N ALA A 678 -0.86 1.32 -11.46
CA ALA A 678 -2.10 1.75 -10.82
C ALA A 678 -1.90 2.63 -9.56
N ARG A 679 -0.67 2.73 -9.01
CA ARG A 679 -0.32 3.67 -7.92
C ARG A 679 0.04 5.08 -8.39
N ARG A 680 0.13 5.35 -9.70
CA ARG A 680 0.42 6.69 -10.25
C ARG A 680 -0.74 7.69 -10.08
N VAL A 681 -1.54 7.56 -9.03
CA VAL A 681 -2.79 8.29 -8.85
C VAL A 681 -2.57 9.81 -8.76
N ALA A 682 -3.35 10.56 -9.52
CA ALA A 682 -3.36 12.02 -9.46
C ALA A 682 -4.45 12.45 -8.46
N VAL A 683 -4.05 13.15 -7.40
CA VAL A 683 -4.96 13.59 -6.33
C VAL A 683 -5.11 15.11 -6.36
N PHE A 684 -6.35 15.56 -6.24
CA PHE A 684 -6.74 16.96 -6.17
C PHE A 684 -7.54 17.18 -4.89
N ARG A 685 -6.90 17.80 -3.90
CA ARG A 685 -7.53 18.16 -2.63
C ARG A 685 -8.34 19.43 -2.80
N LEU A 686 -9.57 19.42 -2.30
CA LEU A 686 -10.32 20.64 -2.03
C LEU A 686 -9.99 21.08 -0.61
N ASN A 687 -9.82 22.39 -0.41
CA ASN A 687 -9.72 22.94 0.94
C ASN A 687 -11.09 22.80 1.61
N SER A 688 -11.13 22.23 2.82
CA SER A 688 -12.36 22.05 3.61
C SER A 688 -12.94 23.37 4.11
N ARG A 689 -12.09 24.40 4.22
CA ARG A 689 -12.41 25.77 4.64
C ARG A 689 -11.63 26.75 3.76
N PRO A 690 -12.14 27.96 3.49
CA PRO A 690 -11.28 29.03 2.99
C PRO A 690 -10.16 29.30 4.00
N PRO A 691 -8.97 29.79 3.56
CA PRO A 691 -7.93 30.19 4.50
C PRO A 691 -8.46 31.30 5.43
N GLU A 692 -8.19 31.16 6.72
CA GLU A 692 -8.48 32.21 7.70
C GLU A 692 -7.71 33.49 7.31
N LYS A 693 -8.39 34.64 7.41
CA LYS A 693 -7.93 35.94 6.89
C LYS A 693 -7.28 36.82 7.96
#